data_AF-F3NM94-F1
#
_entry.id   AF-F3NM94-F1
#
_cell.length_a   1.000
_cell.length_b   1.000
_cell.length_c   1.000
_cell.angle_alpha   90.00
_cell.angle_beta   90.00
_cell.angle_gamma   90.00
#
_symmetry.space_group_name_H-M   'P 1'
#
loop_
_entity.id
_entity.type
_entity.pdbx_description
1 polymer ?
#
loop_
_entity_poly.entity_id
_entity_poly.type
_entity_poly.pdbx_seq_one_letter_code
_entity_poly.pdbx_strand_id
1 'polypeptide(L)'
;MRRWELTDEAEAEREGDVPVGSGYTPDAGDTGNNGKAADTADTADTADTGDAVTAPDEDSFTLPDAWRSELRPRRGGLVAHTFFHSPDLDSWDRRLATAKASWGGDGTDPGGRLPGIDPHLAEAARRHLDGTADPVGAAVLAVLTDRGKLVYDPVAGAWHLRHGMVFAALATLELFSLHHEYDLRDERTVELSVRPEGAALQQSWLRRAAADYVRTRLCEAEESVYRETVAALAAHRRGPRRRILVSYLVPSETDWVAECCADPEAVTGEDPTLRAMLFESLNDARQLRDLLRAGAAAYDGRRSTVATVAEGVGPAAGELIAQAWRRPTTPAQGQWAQTQADLLARLPTDEAFGVLLAHAEEKWVRPALLEAAERYPVRAARLLAGRAASAPGRNPQLDQLLTAHVAAHRALLVSRLAQFPPEAAGVVRELLHPPVPDAPADALPDLLVSPPWTRERTAPGPKTVRGLVSAPETRMEWGPGEREAWAAVAEEPERRWRRTHARPYPDVETLRQQFTQVDVFRLLDLFHGGPDTYRPLLAQWVPEDVWMLEEELKPVAARWEEDALPPLLHAAARQPAVAGGLLLPYRQLEVARLMADWFVRLKSAAPTARAWFARHGAGAAALLVPDAVGPAGPVRHRAEHALRALAATHGEDAVFDAAAGHGPEAVAAVRDLLSADGMELALPSRMPRPVAWAVPELLPRVLLRDRASALPAESVRHLLTMLAISRPGAVYTGVETVKEVCDPESLAAFAWSLFEQWRLSGMQPEENWALHALGWLGDDDTVRRLAPIVRNWPGEGAHQRAVQGLDVLTTLGSDTALLHLHGMAQRVKFKGLKARAQEKIEQVAAERGLSGEELADRLVPDFGLDADGSTVVDYGPRRFTVGFDEHLRPYVLDQGGKRRKDLPKPGAQDDAELAAAERKRFAALKKDVRTVASDRVRRLEDAMVTGRSWTAGEFHRLFVSHPLVGHLVRRLVWLRVPAGPPEGSPEETPQGRAAGGATAVTGAAAVTAFRVTEDRTFADVRDKEVTLPEDTHVRPAHPLHLGDELPAWTELFARRTLSQPFPQLARPVHRLTDEEAARDTLARFQGVTVPNGALLGLERRGWTREEPMFAGVQLGLSKRVAENRWVVLGLSEGFVIGAVDATSEQTLEGVELYGPPGGPDPAREPSGPAFAELDPVTVSEVLTDLTELVTR
;
A
#
# COMPACT_ATOMS: atom_id res chain seq x y z
N MET A 1 20.02 -9.51 -1.73
CA MET A 1 20.36 -8.96 -0.40
C MET A 1 19.75 -9.88 0.65
N ARG A 2 20.56 -10.57 1.48
CA ARG A 2 20.04 -11.35 2.62
C ARG A 2 20.04 -10.43 3.85
N ARG A 3 18.90 -10.26 4.50
CA ARG A 3 18.77 -9.57 5.79
C ARG A 3 18.94 -10.63 6.87
N TRP A 4 19.93 -10.48 7.75
CA TRP A 4 20.11 -11.38 8.89
C TRP A 4 19.26 -10.83 10.05
N GLU A 5 18.34 -11.64 10.55
CA GLU A 5 17.62 -11.40 11.80
C GLU A 5 18.23 -12.34 12.84
N LEU A 6 18.76 -11.75 13.92
CA LEU A 6 19.27 -12.50 15.07
C LEU A 6 18.12 -12.69 16.06
N THR A 7 17.77 -13.94 16.32
CA THR A 7 16.83 -14.35 17.35
C THR A 7 17.56 -14.56 18.68
N ASP A 8 17.20 -13.78 19.69
CA ASP A 8 17.54 -14.06 21.10
C ASP A 8 16.67 -15.22 21.61
N GLU A 9 17.25 -16.40 21.86
CA GLU A 9 16.72 -17.40 22.83
C GLU A 9 17.70 -18.58 23.03
N ALA A 10 18.61 -18.45 24.02
CA ALA A 10 19.22 -19.58 24.75
C ALA A 10 20.18 -19.08 25.85
N GLU A 11 19.77 -19.12 27.11
CA GLU A 11 20.53 -19.73 28.23
C GLU A 11 19.79 -19.51 29.56
N ALA A 12 19.06 -20.55 29.98
CA ALA A 12 18.62 -20.72 31.35
C ALA A 12 18.99 -22.14 31.78
N GLU A 13 20.11 -22.30 32.49
CA GLU A 13 20.41 -23.37 33.45
C GLU A 13 21.90 -23.34 33.88
N ARG A 14 22.18 -22.91 35.12
CA ARG A 14 23.13 -23.55 36.07
C ARG A 14 23.33 -22.70 37.34
N GLU A 15 22.77 -23.17 38.45
CA GLU A 15 23.22 -22.83 39.80
C GLU A 15 24.49 -23.64 40.16
N GLY A 16 25.33 -23.15 41.09
CA GLY A 16 26.35 -23.97 41.77
C GLY A 16 27.66 -23.27 42.20
N ASP A 17 27.70 -22.77 43.44
CA ASP A 17 28.85 -22.69 44.39
C ASP A 17 30.26 -22.19 43.96
N VAL A 18 30.57 -20.90 44.19
CA VAL A 18 31.25 -20.31 45.39
C VAL A 18 32.32 -21.19 46.14
N PRO A 19 33.46 -20.70 46.77
CA PRO A 19 34.00 -19.33 47.02
C PRO A 19 35.56 -19.12 46.81
N VAL A 20 36.06 -17.95 47.29
CA VAL A 20 37.44 -17.58 47.76
C VAL A 20 38.43 -17.02 46.72
N GLY A 21 39.13 -15.88 46.93
CA GLY A 21 39.05 -14.86 47.99
C GLY A 21 40.29 -13.93 48.10
N SER A 22 40.12 -12.75 48.73
CA SER A 22 41.12 -11.70 49.07
C SER A 22 41.72 -10.86 47.89
N GLY A 23 42.04 -9.56 48.04
CA GLY A 23 42.17 -8.76 49.26
C GLY A 23 41.82 -7.25 49.14
N TYR A 24 42.14 -6.51 50.21
CA TYR A 24 41.40 -5.37 50.78
C TYR A 24 42.18 -4.02 50.72
N THR A 25 41.60 -2.99 50.07
CA THR A 25 41.56 -1.52 50.47
C THR A 25 42.88 -0.72 50.66
N PRO A 26 42.88 0.63 50.88
CA PRO A 26 41.78 1.64 51.00
C PRO A 26 41.95 2.87 50.04
N ASP A 27 41.28 4.04 50.13
CA ASP A 27 40.42 4.63 51.17
C ASP A 27 39.37 5.67 50.66
N ALA A 28 38.67 6.26 51.62
CA ALA A 28 37.62 7.30 51.70
C ALA A 28 37.91 8.71 51.10
N GLY A 29 36.93 9.63 51.00
CA GLY A 29 35.53 9.65 51.49
C GLY A 29 34.67 10.74 50.82
N ASP A 30 33.34 10.60 50.74
CA ASP A 30 32.30 10.98 51.75
C ASP A 30 31.78 12.42 51.47
N THR A 31 30.51 12.83 51.49
CA THR A 31 29.19 12.37 52.01
C THR A 31 28.08 12.67 50.96
N GLY A 32 26.89 12.07 50.88
CA GLY A 32 26.24 10.95 51.60
C GLY A 32 24.70 11.03 51.48
N ASN A 33 24.01 9.87 51.55
CA ASN A 33 22.57 9.64 51.94
C ASN A 33 21.41 10.42 51.27
N ASN A 34 20.16 9.93 51.17
CA ASN A 34 19.50 8.61 51.37
C ASN A 34 18.16 8.67 50.59
N GLY A 35 17.62 7.63 49.96
CA GLY A 35 16.73 6.66 50.63
C GLY A 35 15.30 6.69 50.03
N LYS A 36 14.76 5.52 49.64
CA LYS A 36 13.36 5.35 49.18
C LYS A 36 12.41 5.22 50.37
N ALA A 37 11.22 5.83 50.31
CA ALA A 37 9.95 5.25 50.77
C ALA A 37 8.76 6.06 50.22
N ALA A 38 7.59 5.44 50.14
CA ALA A 38 6.34 6.08 49.74
C ALA A 38 5.74 6.89 50.90
N ASP A 39 4.80 7.80 50.60
CA ASP A 39 3.54 7.79 51.35
C ASP A 39 2.33 8.41 50.63
N THR A 40 1.17 8.08 51.21
CA THR A 40 -0.22 8.51 51.04
C THR A 40 -0.54 9.84 50.35
N ALA A 41 -1.68 9.84 49.63
CA ALA A 41 -2.44 11.04 49.33
C ALA A 41 -3.11 11.62 50.59
N ASP A 42 -3.07 12.94 50.76
CA ASP A 42 -4.08 13.69 51.51
C ASP A 42 -4.31 15.07 50.86
N THR A 43 -5.50 15.63 51.04
CA THR A 43 -6.00 16.80 50.31
C THR A 43 -5.83 18.09 51.09
N ALA A 44 -5.20 19.12 50.50
CA ALA A 44 -5.39 20.51 50.91
C ALA A 44 -5.13 21.53 49.78
N ASP A 45 -6.16 22.29 49.49
CA ASP A 45 -6.23 23.50 48.66
C ASP A 45 -5.21 24.59 49.09
N THR A 46 -4.34 25.04 48.18
CA THR A 46 -3.60 26.30 48.31
C THR A 46 -3.45 27.03 46.98
N ALA A 47 -3.82 28.31 47.00
CA ALA A 47 -3.91 29.24 45.88
C ALA A 47 -2.73 29.25 44.88
N ASP A 48 -3.11 29.35 43.61
CA ASP A 48 -2.26 29.66 42.46
C ASP A 48 -1.51 31.01 42.64
N THR A 49 -0.20 30.94 42.82
CA THR A 49 0.72 32.05 42.57
C THR A 49 1.56 31.70 41.36
N GLY A 50 1.19 32.26 40.20
CA GLY A 50 1.76 31.87 38.92
C GLY A 50 3.27 32.08 38.80
N ASP A 51 4.01 30.97 38.82
CA ASP A 51 5.37 30.92 38.30
C ASP A 51 5.33 31.06 36.77
N ALA A 52 6.08 32.03 36.25
CA ALA A 52 6.14 32.28 34.82
C ALA A 52 6.85 31.13 34.12
N VAL A 53 6.10 30.32 33.36
CA VAL A 53 6.59 29.18 32.57
C VAL A 53 7.84 29.59 31.79
N THR A 54 9.01 29.13 32.24
CA THR A 54 10.29 29.37 31.57
C THR A 54 10.27 28.70 30.21
N ALA A 55 10.38 29.50 29.15
CA ALA A 55 10.33 29.01 27.79
C ALA A 55 11.57 28.15 27.45
N PRO A 56 11.42 27.11 26.61
CA PRO A 56 12.55 26.32 26.14
C PRO A 56 13.51 27.17 25.29
N ASP A 57 14.79 26.77 25.25
CA ASP A 57 15.77 27.30 24.30
C ASP A 57 15.49 26.70 22.91
N GLU A 58 15.12 27.55 21.95
CA GLU A 58 14.78 27.14 20.59
C GLU A 58 15.88 27.44 19.56
N ASP A 59 17.01 28.06 19.95
CA ASP A 59 18.04 28.58 19.04
C ASP A 59 19.42 27.90 19.21
N SER A 60 19.73 27.33 20.37
CA SER A 60 21.00 26.61 20.58
C SER A 60 21.05 25.25 19.86
N PHE A 61 22.12 25.00 19.10
CA PHE A 61 22.38 23.69 18.47
C PHE A 61 23.49 22.92 19.20
N THR A 62 23.19 21.69 19.62
CA THR A 62 24.17 20.71 20.09
C THR A 62 24.06 19.43 19.27
N LEU A 63 25.19 18.92 18.76
CA LEU A 63 25.20 17.71 17.94
C LEU A 63 24.67 16.50 18.74
N PRO A 64 23.59 15.82 18.32
CA PRO A 64 22.98 14.71 19.07
C PRO A 64 23.90 13.49 19.21
N ASP A 65 23.83 12.75 20.33
CA ASP A 65 24.68 11.56 20.55
C ASP A 65 24.52 10.48 19.47
N ALA A 66 23.29 10.23 19.01
CA ALA A 66 23.01 9.31 17.90
C ALA A 66 23.59 9.75 16.54
N TRP A 67 24.10 10.98 16.42
CA TRP A 67 24.86 11.45 15.26
C TRP A 67 26.38 11.34 15.52
N ARG A 68 26.84 11.45 16.78
CA ARG A 68 28.25 11.33 17.18
C ARG A 68 28.84 9.94 16.90
N SER A 69 28.03 8.88 16.99
CA SER A 69 28.46 7.52 16.65
C SER A 69 28.73 7.28 15.16
N GLU A 70 28.28 8.17 14.28
CA GLU A 70 28.38 8.02 12.81
C GLU A 70 29.21 9.10 12.12
N LEU A 71 29.68 10.11 12.84
CA LEU A 71 30.49 11.19 12.25
C LEU A 71 31.88 10.69 11.87
N ARG A 72 32.45 11.28 10.80
CA ARG A 72 33.84 11.07 10.38
C ARG A 72 34.73 12.07 11.11
N PRO A 73 35.53 11.65 12.11
CA PRO A 73 36.20 12.58 13.02
C PRO A 73 37.20 13.49 12.27
N ARG A 74 37.54 14.62 12.90
CA ARG A 74 38.60 15.53 12.49
C ARG A 74 39.55 15.79 13.66
N ARG A 75 40.82 16.08 13.38
CA ARG A 75 41.82 16.39 14.42
C ARG A 75 41.42 17.68 15.14
N GLY A 76 41.17 17.58 16.45
CA GLY A 76 40.67 18.67 17.30
C GLY A 76 39.14 18.85 17.33
N GLY A 77 38.38 18.01 16.64
CA GLY A 77 36.91 18.00 16.66
C GLY A 77 36.31 17.04 17.70
N LEU A 78 35.05 16.67 17.52
CA LEU A 78 34.40 15.66 18.36
C LEU A 78 34.97 14.25 18.14
N VAL A 79 35.15 13.50 19.22
CA VAL A 79 35.57 12.08 19.20
C VAL A 79 34.40 11.21 18.74
N ALA A 80 34.67 10.25 17.86
CA ALA A 80 33.65 9.36 17.27
C ALA A 80 34.04 7.89 17.41
N HIS A 81 33.08 7.06 17.82
CA HIS A 81 33.25 5.60 17.89
C HIS A 81 32.90 4.95 16.54
N THR A 82 33.71 5.19 15.50
CA THR A 82 33.54 4.47 14.23
C THR A 82 34.00 3.01 14.38
N PHE A 83 33.08 2.07 14.21
CA PHE A 83 33.41 0.64 14.16
C PHE A 83 34.05 0.29 12.82
N PHE A 84 35.19 -0.41 12.87
CA PHE A 84 35.87 -0.99 11.72
C PHE A 84 36.04 -2.48 11.93
N HIS A 85 36.17 -3.24 10.85
CA HIS A 85 36.56 -4.64 10.96
C HIS A 85 37.97 -4.73 11.58
N SER A 86 38.19 -5.73 12.44
CA SER A 86 39.52 -5.97 12.98
C SER A 86 40.53 -6.21 11.85
N PRO A 87 41.72 -5.58 11.87
CA PRO A 87 42.74 -5.82 10.86
C PRO A 87 43.18 -7.29 10.85
N ASP A 88 42.77 -8.02 9.81
CA ASP A 88 43.13 -9.42 9.62
C ASP A 88 44.42 -9.51 8.79
N LEU A 89 45.56 -9.37 9.48
CA LEU A 89 46.89 -9.49 8.90
C LEU A 89 47.08 -10.86 8.23
N ASP A 90 46.57 -11.94 8.82
CA ASP A 90 46.69 -13.28 8.26
C ASP A 90 45.90 -13.40 6.94
N SER A 91 44.74 -12.75 6.81
CA SER A 91 43.98 -12.68 5.56
C SER A 91 44.72 -11.88 4.50
N TRP A 92 45.34 -10.76 4.87
CA TRP A 92 46.16 -9.98 3.96
C TRP A 92 47.40 -10.77 3.49
N ASP A 93 48.14 -11.39 4.41
CA ASP A 93 49.32 -12.20 4.09
C ASP A 93 48.93 -13.47 3.29
N ARG A 94 47.77 -14.10 3.56
CA ARG A 94 47.20 -15.18 2.72
C ARG A 94 46.84 -14.69 1.31
N ARG A 95 46.27 -13.49 1.16
CA ARG A 95 45.97 -12.88 -0.15
C ARG A 95 47.25 -12.62 -0.93
N LEU A 96 48.28 -12.04 -0.29
CA LEU A 96 49.60 -11.83 -0.90
C LEU A 96 50.28 -13.14 -1.29
N ALA A 97 50.24 -14.17 -0.43
CA ALA A 97 50.77 -15.49 -0.76
C ALA A 97 50.02 -16.15 -1.93
N THR A 98 48.69 -16.02 -1.98
CA THR A 98 47.86 -16.52 -3.09
C THR A 98 48.17 -15.79 -4.39
N ALA A 99 48.31 -14.47 -4.35
CA ALA A 99 48.73 -13.66 -5.50
C ALA A 99 50.14 -14.02 -5.96
N LYS A 100 51.08 -14.22 -5.03
CA LYS A 100 52.45 -14.65 -5.35
C LYS A 100 52.49 -16.05 -5.98
N ALA A 101 51.60 -16.96 -5.56
CA ALA A 101 51.47 -18.29 -6.16
C ALA A 101 50.82 -18.26 -7.55
N SER A 102 49.81 -17.40 -7.78
CA SER A 102 49.16 -17.29 -9.09
C SER A 102 49.96 -16.46 -10.10
N TRP A 103 50.79 -15.53 -9.65
CA TRP A 103 51.70 -14.73 -10.49
C TRP A 103 53.09 -15.35 -10.66
N GLY A 104 53.49 -16.28 -9.78
CA GLY A 104 54.82 -16.87 -9.73
C GLY A 104 55.01 -18.16 -10.56
N GLY A 105 54.10 -18.48 -11.48
CA GLY A 105 54.21 -19.66 -12.33
C GLY A 105 55.38 -19.55 -13.30
N ASP A 106 56.34 -20.48 -13.17
CA ASP A 106 57.52 -20.76 -14.01
C ASP A 106 57.85 -19.69 -15.06
N GLY A 107 58.85 -18.83 -14.74
CA GLY A 107 59.27 -17.64 -15.50
C GLY A 107 59.68 -17.87 -16.96
N THR A 108 58.68 -18.17 -17.78
CA THR A 108 58.75 -18.55 -19.20
C THR A 108 57.89 -17.64 -20.09
N ASP A 109 57.16 -16.70 -19.49
CA ASP A 109 56.67 -15.51 -20.19
C ASP A 109 57.37 -14.24 -19.65
N PRO A 110 58.51 -13.82 -20.24
CA PRO A 110 59.16 -12.55 -19.93
C PRO A 110 58.33 -11.31 -20.33
N GLY A 111 57.21 -11.50 -21.02
CA GLY A 111 56.26 -10.45 -21.41
C GLY A 111 54.98 -10.41 -20.55
N GLY A 112 54.80 -11.39 -19.64
CA GLY A 112 53.71 -11.61 -18.68
C GLY A 112 52.49 -10.68 -18.71
N ARG A 113 51.79 -10.59 -19.85
CA ARG A 113 50.54 -9.82 -19.95
C ARG A 113 49.41 -10.70 -19.44
N LEU A 114 49.01 -10.49 -18.18
CA LEU A 114 47.61 -10.71 -17.83
C LEU A 114 46.77 -9.80 -18.75
N PRO A 115 45.95 -10.35 -19.67
CA PRO A 115 45.20 -9.51 -20.61
C PRO A 115 44.31 -8.57 -19.81
N GLY A 116 44.39 -7.27 -20.11
CA GLY A 116 43.61 -6.23 -19.42
C GLY A 116 44.31 -5.50 -18.27
N ILE A 117 45.53 -5.87 -17.84
CA ILE A 117 46.26 -5.13 -16.77
C ILE A 117 47.29 -4.16 -17.36
N ASP A 118 47.32 -2.91 -16.87
CA ASP A 118 48.34 -1.92 -17.20
C ASP A 118 49.77 -2.38 -16.79
N PRO A 119 50.78 -2.31 -17.68
CA PRO A 119 52.14 -2.78 -17.39
C PRO A 119 52.82 -2.11 -16.18
N HIS A 120 52.56 -0.83 -15.93
CA HIS A 120 53.15 -0.11 -14.80
C HIS A 120 52.52 -0.54 -13.47
N LEU A 121 51.21 -0.80 -13.47
CA LEU A 121 50.51 -1.38 -12.31
C LEU A 121 50.98 -2.82 -12.02
N ALA A 122 51.17 -3.64 -13.05
CA ALA A 122 51.71 -4.98 -12.92
C ALA A 122 53.15 -5.00 -12.36
N GLU A 123 53.99 -4.03 -12.76
CA GLU A 123 55.34 -3.87 -12.23
C GLU A 123 55.31 -3.47 -10.74
N ALA A 124 54.50 -2.47 -10.36
CA ALA A 124 54.36 -2.04 -8.98
C ALA A 124 53.92 -3.17 -8.05
N ALA A 125 52.94 -3.98 -8.49
CA ALA A 125 52.48 -5.15 -7.75
C ALA A 125 53.58 -6.23 -7.61
N ARG A 126 54.38 -6.49 -8.66
CA ARG A 126 55.53 -7.41 -8.57
C ARG A 126 56.55 -6.92 -7.53
N ARG A 127 56.93 -5.63 -7.56
CA ARG A 127 57.82 -5.03 -6.53
C ARG A 127 57.30 -5.23 -5.11
N HIS A 128 55.98 -5.10 -4.90
CA HIS A 128 55.37 -5.34 -3.59
C HIS A 128 55.39 -6.81 -3.16
N LEU A 129 55.06 -7.74 -4.08
CA LEU A 129 55.16 -9.19 -3.81
C LEU A 129 56.60 -9.63 -3.51
N ASP A 130 57.60 -8.94 -4.05
CA ASP A 130 59.03 -9.18 -3.78
C ASP A 130 59.56 -8.45 -2.53
N GLY A 131 58.68 -7.80 -1.77
CA GLY A 131 58.99 -7.25 -0.44
C GLY A 131 59.35 -5.76 -0.44
N THR A 132 59.25 -5.05 -1.57
CA THR A 132 59.39 -3.59 -1.59
C THR A 132 58.13 -2.95 -1.01
N ALA A 133 58.27 -2.00 -0.09
CA ALA A 133 57.15 -1.20 0.41
C ALA A 133 56.65 -0.20 -0.66
N ASP A 134 55.95 -0.71 -1.67
CA ASP A 134 55.33 0.04 -2.78
C ASP A 134 53.82 0.26 -2.53
N PRO A 135 53.36 1.51 -2.28
CA PRO A 135 51.94 1.82 -2.07
C PRO A 135 51.05 1.56 -3.30
N VAL A 136 51.58 1.73 -4.51
CA VAL A 136 50.85 1.46 -5.76
C VAL A 136 50.66 -0.05 -5.90
N GLY A 137 51.73 -0.82 -5.65
CA GLY A 137 51.68 -2.27 -5.68
C GLY A 137 50.71 -2.88 -4.67
N ALA A 138 50.71 -2.37 -3.44
CA ALA A 138 49.76 -2.77 -2.40
C ALA A 138 48.30 -2.53 -2.82
N ALA A 139 48.01 -1.34 -3.38
CA ALA A 139 46.67 -0.99 -3.86
C ALA A 139 46.20 -1.89 -5.03
N VAL A 140 47.08 -2.20 -5.98
CA VAL A 140 46.81 -3.12 -7.10
C VAL A 140 46.48 -4.53 -6.59
N LEU A 141 47.27 -5.06 -5.67
CA LEU A 141 47.07 -6.39 -5.10
C LEU A 141 45.78 -6.49 -4.26
N ALA A 142 45.36 -5.40 -3.60
CA ALA A 142 44.09 -5.35 -2.89
C ALA A 142 42.87 -5.50 -3.80
N VAL A 143 42.94 -4.96 -5.03
CA VAL A 143 41.88 -5.12 -6.03
C VAL A 143 41.92 -6.52 -6.65
N LEU A 144 43.10 -6.99 -7.05
CA LEU A 144 43.26 -8.29 -7.74
C LEU A 144 43.00 -9.52 -6.87
N THR A 145 43.05 -9.37 -5.54
CA THR A 145 42.78 -10.47 -4.59
C THR A 145 41.36 -10.43 -4.02
N ASP A 146 40.51 -9.52 -4.49
CA ASP A 146 39.08 -9.57 -4.16
C ASP A 146 38.36 -10.68 -4.94
N ARG A 147 37.34 -11.28 -4.31
CA ARG A 147 36.48 -12.32 -4.87
C ARG A 147 35.01 -11.94 -4.70
N GLY A 148 34.66 -10.70 -5.05
CA GLY A 148 33.31 -10.16 -4.92
C GLY A 148 32.83 -9.98 -3.47
N LYS A 149 33.76 -9.83 -2.50
CA LYS A 149 33.45 -9.69 -1.05
C LYS A 149 34.00 -8.35 -0.52
N LEU A 150 33.68 -7.29 -1.25
CA LEU A 150 34.29 -5.97 -1.19
C LEU A 150 34.19 -5.29 0.19
N VAL A 151 35.28 -5.36 0.96
CA VAL A 151 35.49 -4.66 2.24
C VAL A 151 36.98 -4.26 2.33
N TYR A 152 37.29 -2.96 2.39
CA TYR A 152 38.66 -2.44 2.27
C TYR A 152 39.26 -1.84 3.57
N ASP A 153 38.48 -1.63 4.63
CA ASP A 153 38.99 -1.20 5.94
C ASP A 153 39.97 -2.20 6.62
N PRO A 154 39.77 -3.54 6.60
CA PRO A 154 40.79 -4.46 7.11
C PRO A 154 42.10 -4.39 6.33
N VAL A 155 42.04 -4.08 5.02
CA VAL A 155 43.22 -3.96 4.14
C VAL A 155 44.01 -2.69 4.48
N ALA A 156 43.33 -1.55 4.66
CA ALA A 156 43.96 -0.33 5.14
C ALA A 156 44.54 -0.51 6.56
N GLY A 157 43.87 -1.28 7.42
CA GLY A 157 44.39 -1.71 8.72
C GLY A 157 45.66 -2.55 8.62
N ALA A 158 45.70 -3.55 7.73
CA ALA A 158 46.88 -4.36 7.48
C ALA A 158 48.06 -3.51 6.98
N TRP A 159 47.84 -2.58 6.04
CA TRP A 159 48.85 -1.64 5.57
C TRP A 159 49.40 -0.75 6.70
N HIS A 160 48.51 -0.23 7.55
CA HIS A 160 48.88 0.59 8.71
C HIS A 160 49.75 -0.20 9.70
N LEU A 161 49.34 -1.43 10.06
CA LEU A 161 50.09 -2.27 11.00
C LEU A 161 51.43 -2.76 10.44
N ARG A 162 51.51 -3.00 9.12
CA ARG A 162 52.71 -3.58 8.48
C ARG A 162 53.75 -2.54 8.06
N HIS A 163 53.31 -1.33 7.67
CA HIS A 163 54.15 -0.32 7.03
C HIS A 163 53.97 1.10 7.59
N GLY A 164 53.11 1.29 8.59
CA GLY A 164 52.86 2.57 9.24
C GLY A 164 51.82 3.46 8.53
N MET A 165 51.47 4.56 9.21
CA MET A 165 50.36 5.43 8.80
C MET A 165 50.61 6.15 7.47
N VAL A 166 51.84 6.62 7.23
CA VAL A 166 52.24 7.29 5.97
C VAL A 166 52.01 6.36 4.77
N PHE A 167 52.43 5.10 4.88
CA PHE A 167 52.24 4.10 3.83
C PHE A 167 50.76 3.81 3.60
N ALA A 168 49.98 3.57 4.65
CA ALA A 168 48.54 3.29 4.53
C ALA A 168 47.76 4.45 3.89
N ALA A 169 48.13 5.70 4.18
CA ALA A 169 47.53 6.87 3.57
C ALA A 169 47.86 6.98 2.07
N LEU A 170 49.12 6.75 1.68
CA LEU A 170 49.54 6.75 0.27
C LEU A 170 48.91 5.57 -0.50
N ALA A 171 48.89 4.36 0.06
CA ALA A 171 48.28 3.19 -0.57
C ALA A 171 46.76 3.38 -0.77
N THR A 172 46.09 4.06 0.16
CA THR A 172 44.68 4.43 0.02
C THR A 172 44.47 5.48 -1.08
N LEU A 173 45.36 6.47 -1.22
CA LEU A 173 45.31 7.45 -2.32
C LEU A 173 45.50 6.80 -3.71
N GLU A 174 46.40 5.82 -3.81
CA GLU A 174 46.60 5.04 -5.03
C GLU A 174 45.42 4.09 -5.30
N LEU A 175 44.82 3.48 -4.27
CA LEU A 175 43.60 2.67 -4.41
C LEU A 175 42.46 3.45 -5.07
N PHE A 176 42.26 4.73 -4.75
CA PHE A 176 41.25 5.57 -5.43
C PHE A 176 41.58 5.90 -6.89
N SER A 177 42.84 5.73 -7.32
CA SER A 177 43.30 6.02 -8.69
C SER A 177 43.12 4.87 -9.68
N LEU A 178 42.79 3.65 -9.23
CA LEU A 178 42.62 2.46 -10.08
C LEU A 178 41.23 2.36 -10.72
N HIS A 179 41.09 1.72 -11.87
CA HIS A 179 39.81 1.28 -12.48
C HIS A 179 39.84 -0.22 -12.73
N HIS A 180 38.74 -0.94 -12.51
CA HIS A 180 38.65 -2.38 -12.74
C HIS A 180 37.27 -2.85 -13.21
N GLU A 181 37.24 -3.94 -13.97
CA GLU A 181 36.05 -4.68 -14.40
C GLU A 181 36.11 -6.13 -13.89
N TYR A 182 34.97 -6.71 -13.49
CA TYR A 182 34.87 -8.01 -12.83
C TYR A 182 33.75 -8.86 -13.45
N ASP A 183 34.06 -10.10 -13.83
CA ASP A 183 33.12 -11.07 -14.39
C ASP A 183 32.47 -11.90 -13.27
N LEU A 184 31.13 -11.85 -13.19
CA LEU A 184 30.33 -12.59 -12.22
C LEU A 184 30.15 -14.08 -12.56
N ARG A 185 30.45 -14.52 -13.78
CA ARG A 185 30.38 -15.93 -14.21
C ARG A 185 31.68 -16.68 -13.94
N ASP A 186 32.80 -15.99 -14.14
CA ASP A 186 34.16 -16.53 -13.97
C ASP A 186 34.82 -16.15 -12.63
N GLU A 187 34.14 -15.36 -11.77
CA GLU A 187 34.62 -14.84 -10.48
C GLU A 187 36.01 -14.15 -10.52
N ARG A 188 36.29 -13.37 -11.57
CA ARG A 188 37.63 -12.76 -11.79
C ARG A 188 37.60 -11.34 -12.35
N THR A 189 38.64 -10.58 -12.04
CA THR A 189 38.95 -9.28 -12.69
C THR A 189 39.40 -9.50 -14.14
N VAL A 190 38.85 -8.73 -15.08
CA VAL A 190 39.15 -8.82 -16.53
C VAL A 190 39.85 -7.58 -17.10
N GLU A 191 39.76 -6.43 -16.43
CA GLU A 191 40.59 -5.23 -16.72
C GLU A 191 41.06 -4.58 -15.41
N LEU A 192 42.28 -4.02 -15.39
CA LEU A 192 42.81 -3.17 -14.33
C LEU A 192 43.75 -2.08 -14.89
N SER A 193 43.30 -0.82 -14.84
CA SER A 193 43.98 0.33 -15.46
C SER A 193 44.08 1.55 -14.52
N VAL A 194 44.96 2.51 -14.83
CA VAL A 194 45.01 3.81 -14.12
C VAL A 194 43.85 4.67 -14.63
N ARG A 195 42.98 5.13 -13.73
CA ARG A 195 41.78 5.87 -14.13
C ARG A 195 42.15 7.28 -14.63
N PRO A 196 41.73 7.67 -15.85
CA PRO A 196 41.89 9.03 -16.35
C PRO A 196 41.28 10.10 -15.43
N GLU A 197 41.69 11.34 -15.62
CA GLU A 197 41.06 12.51 -15.00
C GLU A 197 39.73 12.79 -15.73
N GLY A 198 38.67 13.11 -15.00
CA GLY A 198 37.32 13.35 -15.56
C GLY A 198 36.49 12.10 -15.93
N ALA A 199 37.02 10.87 -15.86
CA ALA A 199 36.25 9.66 -16.15
C ALA A 199 35.18 9.36 -15.08
N ALA A 200 33.95 9.01 -15.51
CA ALA A 200 32.81 8.73 -14.64
C ALA A 200 33.06 7.55 -13.67
N LEU A 201 32.52 7.66 -12.44
CA LEU A 201 32.95 6.85 -11.29
C LEU A 201 31.81 6.03 -10.67
N GLN A 202 31.52 4.84 -11.21
CA GLN A 202 30.51 3.92 -10.65
C GLN A 202 30.96 3.11 -9.41
N GLN A 203 32.22 3.24 -8.96
CA GLN A 203 32.83 2.30 -8.00
C GLN A 203 33.60 2.95 -6.81
N SER A 204 33.73 4.28 -6.71
CA SER A 204 34.52 4.92 -5.63
C SER A 204 34.01 4.61 -4.22
N TRP A 205 32.69 4.41 -4.09
CA TRP A 205 32.01 4.06 -2.85
C TRP A 205 32.54 2.77 -2.20
N LEU A 206 33.05 1.83 -2.99
CA LEU A 206 33.66 0.58 -2.51
C LEU A 206 34.92 0.83 -1.66
N ARG A 207 35.68 1.87 -2.01
CA ARG A 207 37.00 2.17 -1.42
C ARG A 207 36.90 3.13 -0.24
N ARG A 208 35.72 3.72 -0.02
CA ARG A 208 35.46 4.72 1.04
C ARG A 208 35.86 4.23 2.43
N ALA A 209 35.57 2.97 2.78
CA ALA A 209 35.93 2.39 4.07
C ALA A 209 37.43 2.47 4.40
N ALA A 210 38.33 2.35 3.40
CA ALA A 210 39.77 2.53 3.61
C ALA A 210 40.13 3.99 3.94
N ALA A 211 39.56 4.96 3.22
CA ALA A 211 39.76 6.38 3.50
C ALA A 211 39.21 6.78 4.88
N ASP A 212 38.05 6.22 5.25
CA ASP A 212 37.41 6.41 6.54
C ASP A 212 38.28 5.90 7.70
N TYR A 213 38.88 4.72 7.53
CA TYR A 213 39.84 4.14 8.48
C TYR A 213 41.09 5.03 8.63
N VAL A 214 41.71 5.41 7.51
CA VAL A 214 42.91 6.25 7.48
C VAL A 214 42.64 7.62 8.13
N ARG A 215 41.54 8.30 7.78
CA ARG A 215 41.13 9.57 8.40
C ARG A 215 40.98 9.42 9.92
N THR A 216 40.33 8.36 10.38
CA THR A 216 40.12 8.12 11.82
C THR A 216 41.43 7.89 12.56
N ARG A 217 42.32 7.03 12.04
CA ARG A 217 43.64 6.80 12.63
C ARG A 217 44.52 8.07 12.62
N LEU A 218 44.42 8.93 11.60
CA LEU A 218 45.12 10.21 11.54
C LEU A 218 44.62 11.26 12.55
N CYS A 219 43.34 11.21 12.93
CA CYS A 219 42.79 12.06 13.99
C CYS A 219 43.36 11.67 15.37
N GLU A 220 43.58 10.38 15.61
CA GLU A 220 44.14 9.82 16.84
C GLU A 220 45.69 9.83 16.88
N ALA A 221 46.36 10.02 15.74
CA ALA A 221 47.81 9.94 15.62
C ALA A 221 48.57 11.04 16.37
N GLU A 222 49.76 10.72 16.89
CA GLU A 222 50.70 11.71 17.42
C GLU A 222 51.01 12.81 16.39
N GLU A 223 51.29 14.04 16.86
CA GLU A 223 51.52 15.21 15.98
C GLU A 223 52.69 15.00 15.02
N SER A 224 53.73 14.26 15.44
CA SER A 224 54.85 13.83 14.61
C SER A 224 54.39 13.03 13.38
N VAL A 225 53.66 11.93 13.61
CA VAL A 225 53.14 11.02 12.57
C VAL A 225 52.11 11.71 11.69
N TYR A 226 51.26 12.56 12.27
CA TYR A 226 50.30 13.36 11.53
C TYR A 226 51.01 14.32 10.57
N ARG A 227 51.99 15.10 11.05
CA ARG A 227 52.75 16.06 10.22
C ARG A 227 53.60 15.38 9.15
N GLU A 228 54.20 14.22 9.45
CA GLU A 228 54.90 13.39 8.47
C GLU A 228 53.94 12.94 7.35
N THR A 229 52.74 12.47 7.73
CA THR A 229 51.73 12.04 6.75
C THR A 229 51.19 13.22 5.92
N VAL A 230 50.94 14.38 6.53
CA VAL A 230 50.56 15.62 5.82
C VAL A 230 51.64 16.01 4.80
N ALA A 231 52.92 15.99 5.19
CA ALA A 231 54.03 16.31 4.30
C ALA A 231 54.16 15.32 3.12
N ALA A 232 53.95 14.03 3.37
CA ALA A 232 53.94 13.02 2.32
C ALA A 232 52.75 13.20 1.35
N LEU A 233 51.53 13.40 1.88
CA LEU A 233 50.33 13.60 1.07
C LEU A 233 50.40 14.87 0.21
N ALA A 234 51.05 15.94 0.69
CA ALA A 234 51.22 17.20 -0.05
C ALA A 234 51.83 17.00 -1.45
N ALA A 235 52.81 16.09 -1.59
CA ALA A 235 53.46 15.78 -2.86
C ALA A 235 52.52 15.11 -3.89
N HIS A 236 51.41 14.51 -3.44
CA HIS A 236 50.47 13.76 -4.27
C HIS A 236 49.17 14.52 -4.58
N ARG A 237 49.02 15.81 -4.21
CA ARG A 237 47.82 16.65 -4.44
C ARG A 237 47.62 17.12 -5.90
N ARG A 238 48.08 16.36 -6.90
CA ARG A 238 47.89 16.70 -8.32
C ARG A 238 46.50 16.28 -8.79
N GLY A 239 45.74 17.22 -9.34
CA GLY A 239 44.40 17.01 -9.89
C GLY A 239 43.26 17.11 -8.85
N PRO A 240 42.03 17.50 -9.26
CA PRO A 240 40.91 17.74 -8.35
C PRO A 240 40.57 16.49 -7.51
N ARG A 241 40.62 15.29 -8.11
CA ARG A 241 40.37 14.00 -7.42
C ARG A 241 41.31 13.79 -6.23
N ARG A 242 42.62 14.00 -6.42
CA ARG A 242 43.60 13.81 -5.33
C ARG A 242 43.58 14.96 -4.33
N ARG A 243 43.31 16.20 -4.77
CA ARG A 243 43.08 17.33 -3.86
C ARG A 243 41.96 17.02 -2.87
N ILE A 244 40.77 16.63 -3.36
CA ILE A 244 39.61 16.28 -2.52
C ILE A 244 39.96 15.16 -1.55
N LEU A 245 40.53 14.04 -2.03
CA LEU A 245 40.81 12.89 -1.17
C LEU A 245 41.87 13.20 -0.11
N VAL A 246 42.91 13.96 -0.44
CA VAL A 246 43.91 14.40 0.56
C VAL A 246 43.28 15.33 1.60
N SER A 247 42.51 16.33 1.16
CA SER A 247 41.76 17.22 2.08
C SER A 247 40.76 16.45 2.95
N TYR A 248 40.22 15.33 2.46
CA TYR A 248 39.35 14.44 3.25
C TYR A 248 40.08 13.65 4.33
N LEU A 249 41.30 13.18 4.05
CA LEU A 249 42.12 12.46 5.03
C LEU A 249 42.64 13.38 6.14
N VAL A 250 42.92 14.65 5.82
CA VAL A 250 43.45 15.66 6.75
C VAL A 250 42.63 16.97 6.73
N PRO A 251 41.34 16.94 7.14
CA PRO A 251 40.40 18.06 7.01
C PRO A 251 40.74 19.28 7.90
N SER A 252 41.69 19.12 8.83
CA SER A 252 42.19 20.20 9.68
C SER A 252 43.21 21.09 8.97
N GLU A 253 43.73 20.71 7.78
CA GLU A 253 44.51 21.59 6.91
C GLU A 253 43.54 22.47 6.09
N THR A 254 42.93 23.47 6.75
CA THR A 254 41.76 24.20 6.25
C THR A 254 41.97 24.90 4.91
N ASP A 255 43.19 25.37 4.64
CA ASP A 255 43.55 26.01 3.36
C ASP A 255 43.41 25.04 2.17
N TRP A 256 43.67 23.74 2.39
CA TRP A 256 43.51 22.70 1.38
C TRP A 256 42.04 22.37 1.12
N VAL A 257 41.17 22.53 2.12
CA VAL A 257 39.71 22.44 1.95
C VAL A 257 39.21 23.66 1.17
N ALA A 258 39.64 24.87 1.54
CA ALA A 258 39.27 26.11 0.85
C ALA A 258 39.70 26.11 -0.63
N GLU A 259 40.90 25.61 -0.95
CA GLU A 259 41.37 25.37 -2.32
C GLU A 259 40.40 24.47 -3.11
N CYS A 260 39.92 23.38 -2.51
CA CYS A 260 38.96 22.47 -3.16
C CYS A 260 37.58 23.10 -3.34
N CYS A 261 37.15 23.97 -2.44
CA CYS A 261 35.86 24.69 -2.56
C CYS A 261 35.88 25.77 -3.66
N ALA A 262 37.05 26.34 -3.95
CA ALA A 262 37.23 27.37 -4.97
C ALA A 262 37.47 26.82 -6.39
N ASP A 263 37.74 25.51 -6.52
CA ASP A 263 38.07 24.82 -7.76
C ASP A 263 36.81 24.35 -8.52
N PRO A 264 36.48 24.94 -9.70
CA PRO A 264 35.28 24.57 -10.46
C PRO A 264 35.24 23.10 -10.89
N GLU A 265 36.38 22.43 -11.10
CA GLU A 265 36.43 21.02 -11.47
C GLU A 265 36.09 20.11 -10.26
N ALA A 266 36.52 20.50 -9.06
CA ALA A 266 36.14 19.83 -7.82
C ALA A 266 34.65 20.03 -7.47
N VAL A 267 34.09 21.19 -7.81
CA VAL A 267 32.67 21.55 -7.61
C VAL A 267 31.74 20.80 -8.57
N THR A 268 32.13 20.69 -9.84
CA THR A 268 31.27 20.17 -10.93
C THR A 268 31.52 18.70 -11.30
N GLY A 269 32.66 18.11 -10.91
CA GLY A 269 33.02 16.74 -11.25
C GLY A 269 31.99 15.70 -10.78
N GLU A 270 31.79 14.63 -11.56
CA GLU A 270 30.60 13.76 -11.48
C GLU A 270 30.53 12.80 -10.28
N ASP A 271 31.64 12.43 -9.64
CA ASP A 271 31.69 11.41 -8.57
C ASP A 271 30.94 11.82 -7.29
N PRO A 272 29.82 11.17 -6.92
CA PRO A 272 29.09 11.49 -5.69
C PRO A 272 29.87 11.20 -4.42
N THR A 273 30.79 10.21 -4.44
CA THR A 273 31.57 9.78 -3.27
C THR A 273 32.60 10.84 -2.91
N LEU A 274 33.35 11.32 -3.90
CA LEU A 274 34.34 12.39 -3.70
C LEU A 274 33.64 13.71 -3.35
N ARG A 275 32.48 14.00 -3.95
CA ARG A 275 31.70 15.20 -3.60
C ARG A 275 31.21 15.16 -2.15
N ALA A 276 30.74 14.00 -1.66
CA ALA A 276 30.40 13.82 -0.24
C ALA A 276 31.62 14.02 0.66
N MET A 277 32.79 13.46 0.31
CA MET A 277 34.04 13.67 1.04
C MET A 277 34.46 15.15 1.12
N LEU A 278 34.26 15.94 0.06
CA LEU A 278 34.50 17.39 0.09
C LEU A 278 33.59 18.09 1.12
N PHE A 279 32.29 17.77 1.12
CA PHE A 279 31.34 18.35 2.08
C PHE A 279 31.66 17.91 3.53
N GLU A 280 32.11 16.68 3.74
CA GLU A 280 32.58 16.14 5.03
C GLU A 280 33.93 16.69 5.51
N SER A 281 34.55 17.58 4.73
CA SER A 281 35.79 18.29 5.09
C SER A 281 35.55 19.76 5.46
N LEU A 282 34.33 20.27 5.25
CA LEU A 282 33.97 21.68 5.48
C LEU A 282 34.12 22.09 6.94
N ASN A 283 34.51 23.34 7.14
CA ASN A 283 34.83 23.96 8.43
C ASN A 283 34.27 25.40 8.56
N ASP A 284 33.58 25.91 7.54
CA ASP A 284 32.85 27.19 7.57
C ASP A 284 31.51 27.06 6.83
N ALA A 285 30.42 27.56 7.42
CA ALA A 285 29.10 27.66 6.78
C ALA A 285 29.12 28.49 5.48
N ARG A 286 30.09 29.39 5.29
CA ARG A 286 30.30 30.11 4.02
C ARG A 286 30.72 29.16 2.91
N GLN A 287 31.68 28.26 3.17
CA GLN A 287 32.11 27.24 2.20
C GLN A 287 30.92 26.38 1.75
N LEU A 288 30.07 25.95 2.71
CA LEU A 288 28.84 25.21 2.38
C LEU A 288 27.94 26.03 1.44
N ARG A 289 27.63 27.28 1.79
CA ARG A 289 26.75 28.14 0.98
C ARG A 289 27.28 28.39 -0.42
N ASP A 290 28.59 28.63 -0.55
CA ASP A 290 29.19 28.93 -1.85
C ASP A 290 29.24 27.69 -2.75
N LEU A 291 29.48 26.50 -2.19
CA LEU A 291 29.30 25.23 -2.89
C LEU A 291 27.84 25.02 -3.34
N LEU A 292 26.86 25.23 -2.45
CA LEU A 292 25.44 25.06 -2.77
C LEU A 292 24.96 26.05 -3.85
N ARG A 293 25.48 27.29 -3.84
CA ARG A 293 25.24 28.33 -4.86
C ARG A 293 25.87 27.99 -6.21
N ALA A 294 27.07 27.41 -6.20
CA ALA A 294 27.76 26.95 -7.41
C ALA A 294 27.12 25.69 -8.04
N GLY A 295 26.02 25.18 -7.47
CA GLY A 295 25.29 24.02 -7.97
C GLY A 295 25.86 22.68 -7.50
N ALA A 296 26.82 22.66 -6.57
CA ALA A 296 27.40 21.43 -6.06
C ALA A 296 26.33 20.53 -5.44
N ALA A 297 26.34 19.26 -5.84
CA ALA A 297 25.27 18.30 -5.59
C ALA A 297 25.77 17.06 -4.81
N ALA A 298 26.24 17.26 -3.57
CA ALA A 298 26.96 16.20 -2.83
C ALA A 298 26.10 15.28 -1.96
N TYR A 299 24.85 15.65 -1.68
CA TYR A 299 24.14 15.01 -0.58
C TYR A 299 23.71 13.56 -0.91
N ASP A 300 24.32 12.60 -0.24
CA ASP A 300 24.18 11.14 -0.47
C ASP A 300 23.05 10.49 0.35
N GLY A 301 22.23 11.29 1.05
CA GLY A 301 21.11 10.81 1.85
C GLY A 301 21.47 10.24 3.23
N ARG A 302 22.76 10.23 3.62
CA ARG A 302 23.20 9.56 4.85
C ARG A 302 23.24 10.50 6.06
N ARG A 303 22.92 9.95 7.23
CA ARG A 303 23.07 10.63 8.52
C ARG A 303 24.54 10.92 8.86
N SER A 304 25.47 10.00 8.57
CA SER A 304 26.92 10.21 8.73
C SER A 304 27.43 11.49 8.05
N THR A 305 26.93 11.76 6.84
CA THR A 305 27.29 12.93 6.03
C THR A 305 26.79 14.21 6.70
N VAL A 306 25.50 14.25 7.09
CA VAL A 306 24.93 15.41 7.82
C VAL A 306 25.60 15.62 9.16
N ALA A 307 25.87 14.55 9.92
CA ALA A 307 26.53 14.62 11.22
C ALA A 307 27.94 15.23 11.11
N THR A 308 28.71 14.80 10.12
CA THR A 308 30.07 15.31 9.87
C THR A 308 30.07 16.75 9.36
N VAL A 309 29.12 17.12 8.49
CA VAL A 309 28.93 18.50 8.03
C VAL A 309 28.50 19.40 9.19
N ALA A 310 27.50 18.98 9.98
CA ALA A 310 26.96 19.75 11.11
C ALA A 310 27.97 19.95 12.26
N GLU A 311 28.91 19.02 12.44
CA GLU A 311 30.04 19.21 13.36
C GLU A 311 31.03 20.28 12.85
N GLY A 312 31.21 20.41 11.52
CA GLY A 312 32.09 21.40 10.91
C GLY A 312 31.48 22.78 10.66
N VAL A 313 30.16 22.88 10.43
CA VAL A 313 29.48 24.14 10.04
C VAL A 313 28.26 24.49 10.89
N GLY A 314 27.96 23.70 11.93
CA GLY A 314 26.83 23.92 12.82
C GLY A 314 25.45 23.73 12.13
N PRO A 315 24.41 24.45 12.57
CA PRO A 315 23.04 24.23 12.09
C PRO A 315 22.82 24.62 10.61
N ALA A 316 23.80 25.29 9.98
CA ALA A 316 23.80 25.55 8.53
C ALA A 316 23.80 24.26 7.69
N ALA A 317 24.13 23.10 8.27
CA ALA A 317 23.93 21.79 7.64
C ALA A 317 22.49 21.53 7.16
N GLY A 318 21.49 22.24 7.71
CA GLY A 318 20.12 22.21 7.21
C GLY A 318 19.97 22.71 5.76
N GLU A 319 20.82 23.63 5.33
CA GLU A 319 20.83 24.18 3.96
C GLU A 319 21.23 23.10 2.93
N LEU A 320 22.10 22.14 3.32
CA LEU A 320 22.47 20.99 2.51
C LEU A 320 21.28 20.06 2.25
N ILE A 321 20.52 19.75 3.31
CA ILE A 321 19.31 18.92 3.23
C ILE A 321 18.25 19.67 2.41
N ALA A 322 18.01 20.96 2.70
CA ALA A 322 17.05 21.80 2.00
C ALA A 322 17.33 21.89 0.48
N GLN A 323 18.61 21.90 0.06
CA GLN A 323 18.96 21.87 -1.37
C GLN A 323 18.56 20.53 -2.04
N ALA A 324 18.65 19.40 -1.33
CA ALA A 324 18.22 18.10 -1.85
C ALA A 324 16.69 18.05 -2.05
N TRP A 325 15.91 18.53 -1.08
CA TRP A 325 14.44 18.60 -1.17
C TRP A 325 13.92 19.47 -2.34
N ARG A 326 14.72 20.44 -2.81
CA ARG A 326 14.36 21.30 -3.96
C ARG A 326 14.57 20.63 -5.33
N ARG A 327 15.12 19.41 -5.42
CA ARG A 327 15.41 18.75 -6.71
C ARG A 327 14.24 17.89 -7.20
N PRO A 328 13.81 18.01 -8.48
CA PRO A 328 12.70 17.22 -9.04
C PRO A 328 12.89 15.70 -9.02
N THR A 329 14.13 15.23 -8.99
CA THR A 329 14.50 13.80 -9.06
C THR A 329 14.70 13.13 -7.69
N THR A 330 14.49 13.86 -6.60
CA THR A 330 14.75 13.33 -5.25
C THR A 330 13.53 12.56 -4.72
N PRO A 331 13.69 11.35 -4.15
CA PRO A 331 12.58 10.57 -3.63
C PRO A 331 11.91 11.24 -2.41
N ALA A 332 10.83 12.00 -2.63
CA ALA A 332 9.98 12.57 -1.57
C ALA A 332 9.16 11.51 -0.79
N GLN A 333 9.57 10.24 -0.79
CA GLN A 333 8.84 9.14 -0.19
C GLN A 333 9.79 8.05 0.36
N GLY A 334 9.32 7.35 1.40
CA GLY A 334 9.99 6.21 2.00
C GLY A 334 10.98 6.60 3.10
N GLN A 335 11.81 5.62 3.47
CA GLN A 335 12.77 5.73 4.59
C GLN A 335 13.79 6.87 4.40
N TRP A 336 14.14 7.22 3.16
CA TRP A 336 14.99 8.37 2.86
C TRP A 336 14.35 9.68 3.34
N ALA A 337 13.11 9.95 2.91
CA ALA A 337 12.39 11.18 3.25
C ALA A 337 12.17 11.31 4.76
N GLN A 338 11.85 10.20 5.43
CA GLN A 338 11.76 10.15 6.89
C GLN A 338 13.10 10.52 7.55
N THR A 339 14.19 9.86 7.14
CA THR A 339 15.53 10.15 7.68
C THR A 339 15.90 11.63 7.51
N GLN A 340 15.58 12.23 6.37
CA GLN A 340 15.85 13.67 6.16
C GLN A 340 15.00 14.57 7.05
N ALA A 341 13.73 14.24 7.24
CA ALA A 341 12.84 15.00 8.10
C ALA A 341 13.30 14.93 9.57
N ASP A 342 13.65 13.73 10.05
CA ASP A 342 14.19 13.50 11.41
C ASP A 342 15.51 14.28 11.65
N LEU A 343 16.32 14.48 10.60
CA LEU A 343 17.52 15.32 10.66
C LEU A 343 17.17 16.81 10.75
N LEU A 344 16.23 17.29 9.93
CA LEU A 344 15.75 18.68 9.95
C LEU A 344 15.10 19.05 11.28
N ALA A 345 14.34 18.15 11.90
CA ALA A 345 13.66 18.38 13.18
C ALA A 345 14.61 18.63 14.38
N ARG A 346 15.90 18.35 14.21
CA ARG A 346 16.96 18.55 15.21
C ARG A 346 17.80 19.81 14.96
N LEU A 347 17.51 20.56 13.90
CA LEU A 347 18.22 21.78 13.52
C LEU A 347 17.37 23.01 13.89
N PRO A 348 17.82 23.86 14.83
CA PRO A 348 17.06 25.01 15.31
C PRO A 348 17.09 26.19 14.31
N THR A 349 16.50 26.02 13.13
CA THR A 349 16.44 27.08 12.11
C THR A 349 15.07 27.20 11.45
N ASP A 350 14.69 28.43 11.09
CA ASP A 350 13.47 28.70 10.34
C ASP A 350 13.49 28.05 8.94
N GLU A 351 14.66 27.85 8.33
CA GLU A 351 14.76 27.12 7.06
C GLU A 351 14.47 25.62 7.24
N ALA A 352 15.02 24.98 8.27
CA ALA A 352 14.75 23.56 8.51
C ALA A 352 13.26 23.31 8.82
N PHE A 353 12.67 24.12 9.70
CA PHE A 353 11.23 24.06 9.99
C PHE A 353 10.39 24.41 8.74
N GLY A 354 10.84 25.38 7.94
CA GLY A 354 10.19 25.78 6.68
C GLY A 354 10.13 24.66 5.64
N VAL A 355 11.17 23.83 5.53
CA VAL A 355 11.16 22.63 4.68
C VAL A 355 10.16 21.60 5.22
N LEU A 356 10.19 21.28 6.51
CA LEU A 356 9.21 20.37 7.13
C LEU A 356 7.76 20.83 6.91
N LEU A 357 7.51 22.13 7.02
CA LEU A 357 6.19 22.74 6.81
C LEU A 357 5.76 22.78 5.33
N ALA A 358 6.71 22.89 4.39
CA ALA A 358 6.43 22.82 2.96
C ALA A 358 5.98 21.41 2.52
N HIS A 359 6.50 20.36 3.19
CA HIS A 359 6.21 18.95 2.92
C HIS A 359 5.29 18.30 3.99
N ALA A 360 4.52 19.09 4.75
CA ALA A 360 3.70 18.62 5.88
C ALA A 360 2.59 17.60 5.53
N GLU A 361 2.18 17.53 4.26
CA GLU A 361 1.22 16.54 3.75
C GLU A 361 1.86 15.17 3.50
N GLU A 362 3.20 15.10 3.45
CA GLU A 362 3.92 13.86 3.18
C GLU A 362 4.00 12.99 4.44
N LYS A 363 3.50 11.75 4.31
CA LYS A 363 3.45 10.71 5.35
C LYS A 363 4.74 10.57 6.17
N TRP A 364 5.89 10.73 5.52
CA TRP A 364 7.22 10.49 6.09
C TRP A 364 7.81 11.72 6.79
N VAL A 365 7.32 12.93 6.46
CA VAL A 365 7.80 14.21 7.03
C VAL A 365 7.02 14.59 8.28
N ARG A 366 5.72 14.26 8.31
CA ARG A 366 4.81 14.68 9.39
C ARG A 366 5.26 14.31 10.82
N PRO A 367 5.81 13.12 11.12
CA PRO A 367 6.27 12.78 12.47
C PRO A 367 7.38 13.73 12.95
N ALA A 368 8.34 14.04 12.07
CA ALA A 368 9.43 14.95 12.37
C ALA A 368 8.96 16.42 12.46
N LEU A 369 7.94 16.83 11.71
CA LEU A 369 7.30 18.14 11.89
C LEU A 369 6.63 18.25 13.28
N LEU A 370 6.02 17.18 13.79
CA LEU A 370 5.45 17.14 15.13
C LEU A 370 6.55 17.17 16.21
N GLU A 371 7.62 16.38 16.05
CA GLU A 371 8.80 16.42 16.95
C GLU A 371 9.44 17.82 16.97
N ALA A 372 9.56 18.47 15.80
CA ALA A 372 10.05 19.83 15.69
C ALA A 372 9.10 20.85 16.33
N ALA A 373 7.78 20.63 16.26
CA ALA A 373 6.80 21.51 16.88
C ALA A 373 6.81 21.41 18.41
N GLU A 374 6.95 20.21 18.96
CA GLU A 374 7.11 19.97 20.39
C GLU A 374 8.45 20.54 20.92
N ARG A 375 9.53 20.40 20.15
CA ARG A 375 10.86 20.93 20.49
C ARG A 375 10.97 22.45 20.37
N TYR A 376 10.26 23.06 19.42
CA TYR A 376 10.31 24.49 19.13
C TYR A 376 8.90 25.13 19.13
N PRO A 377 8.17 25.10 20.27
CA PRO A 377 6.74 25.44 20.31
C PRO A 377 6.42 26.90 19.94
N VAL A 378 7.31 27.85 20.19
CA VAL A 378 7.13 29.26 19.82
C VAL A 378 7.40 29.45 18.33
N ARG A 379 8.49 28.87 17.79
CA ARG A 379 8.79 28.83 16.34
C ARG A 379 7.65 28.18 15.55
N ALA A 380 7.15 27.04 16.03
CA ALA A 380 6.07 26.28 15.39
C ALA A 380 4.78 27.10 15.30
N ALA A 381 4.32 27.68 16.42
CA ALA A 381 3.14 28.53 16.42
C ALA A 381 3.30 29.75 15.49
N ARG A 382 4.47 30.39 15.49
CA ARG A 382 4.77 31.55 14.61
C ARG A 382 4.72 31.17 13.12
N LEU A 383 5.35 30.06 12.74
CA LEU A 383 5.45 29.64 11.33
C LEU A 383 4.14 29.02 10.81
N LEU A 384 3.43 28.23 11.62
CA LEU A 384 2.10 27.70 11.28
C LEU A 384 1.08 28.83 11.09
N ALA A 385 0.98 29.75 12.07
CA ALA A 385 0.04 30.87 11.99
C ALA A 385 0.39 31.87 10.88
N GLY A 386 1.68 32.10 10.61
CA GLY A 386 2.12 32.89 9.47
C GLY A 386 1.68 32.29 8.13
N ARG A 387 1.81 30.96 7.98
CA ARG A 387 1.37 30.26 6.75
C ARG A 387 -0.16 30.25 6.61
N ALA A 388 -0.90 30.11 7.71
CA ALA A 388 -2.36 30.21 7.71
C ALA A 388 -2.87 31.61 7.32
N ALA A 389 -2.17 32.67 7.73
CA ALA A 389 -2.48 34.05 7.36
C ALA A 389 -2.22 34.37 5.87
N SER A 390 -1.12 33.87 5.29
CA SER A 390 -0.69 34.27 3.94
C SER A 390 -1.31 33.50 2.76
N ALA A 391 -2.12 32.46 3.01
CA ALA A 391 -2.56 31.52 1.95
C ALA A 391 -4.01 31.77 1.45
N PRO A 392 -4.22 32.14 0.17
CA PRO A 392 -5.55 32.10 -0.47
C PRO A 392 -5.93 30.65 -0.83
N GLY A 393 -6.16 29.85 0.21
CA GLY A 393 -6.40 28.41 0.13
C GLY A 393 -6.04 27.75 1.46
N ARG A 394 -6.99 27.75 2.41
CA ARG A 394 -6.83 27.08 3.71
C ARG A 394 -6.39 25.64 3.50
N ASN A 395 -5.30 25.24 4.15
CA ASN A 395 -4.90 23.83 4.24
C ASN A 395 -5.50 23.29 5.55
N PRO A 396 -6.58 22.49 5.51
CA PRO A 396 -7.30 22.10 6.72
C PRO A 396 -6.43 21.33 7.71
N GLN A 397 -5.41 20.63 7.21
CA GLN A 397 -4.50 19.85 8.04
C GLN A 397 -3.51 20.73 8.80
N LEU A 398 -3.05 21.84 8.19
CA LEU A 398 -2.22 22.83 8.87
C LEU A 398 -3.05 23.66 9.86
N ASP A 399 -4.30 23.98 9.51
CA ASP A 399 -5.25 24.66 10.40
C ASP A 399 -5.56 23.79 11.64
N GLN A 400 -5.74 22.48 11.45
CA GLN A 400 -5.87 21.50 12.55
C GLN A 400 -4.61 21.42 13.41
N LEU A 401 -3.41 21.31 12.80
CA LEU A 401 -2.15 21.29 13.54
C LEU A 401 -1.96 22.58 14.36
N LEU A 402 -2.27 23.75 13.78
CA LEU A 402 -2.22 25.02 14.49
C LEU A 402 -3.23 25.07 15.64
N THR A 403 -4.47 24.62 15.43
CA THR A 403 -5.51 24.54 16.47
C THR A 403 -5.05 23.66 17.64
N ALA A 404 -4.52 22.48 17.33
CA ALA A 404 -3.99 21.55 18.31
C ALA A 404 -2.82 22.14 19.11
N HIS A 405 -1.86 22.76 18.42
CA HIS A 405 -0.69 23.38 19.01
C HIS A 405 -1.06 24.59 19.90
N VAL A 406 -2.06 25.38 19.50
CA VAL A 406 -2.56 26.51 20.30
C VAL A 406 -3.29 26.05 21.56
N ALA A 407 -4.07 24.96 21.47
CA ALA A 407 -4.71 24.35 22.64
C ALA A 407 -3.66 23.80 23.63
N ALA A 408 -2.69 23.01 23.14
CA ALA A 408 -1.66 22.38 23.96
C ALA A 408 -0.73 23.39 24.66
N HIS A 409 -0.37 24.50 24.01
CA HIS A 409 0.59 25.48 24.52
C HIS A 409 -0.04 26.80 24.97
N ARG A 410 -1.34 26.81 25.32
CA ARG A 410 -2.14 28.00 25.64
C ARG A 410 -1.43 29.02 26.54
N ALA A 411 -0.95 28.62 27.72
CA ALA A 411 -0.31 29.51 28.68
C ALA A 411 1.00 30.13 28.14
N LEU A 412 1.84 29.30 27.51
CA LEU A 412 3.09 29.74 26.88
C LEU A 412 2.83 30.76 25.77
N LEU A 413 1.92 30.44 24.84
CA LEU A 413 1.65 31.28 23.67
C LEU A 413 1.03 32.63 24.05
N VAL A 414 0.13 32.68 25.04
CA VAL A 414 -0.43 33.94 25.55
C VAL A 414 0.68 34.92 25.98
N SER A 415 1.74 34.42 26.64
CA SER A 415 2.89 35.25 27.04
C SER A 415 3.81 35.68 25.89
N ARG A 416 3.79 34.98 24.74
CA ARG A 416 4.70 35.19 23.60
C ARG A 416 4.05 35.83 22.38
N LEU A 417 2.72 35.97 22.34
CA LEU A 417 1.96 36.58 21.24
C LEU A 417 2.48 37.94 20.76
N ALA A 418 3.06 38.76 21.65
CA ALA A 418 3.63 40.07 21.30
C ALA A 418 4.91 39.98 20.44
N GLN A 419 5.54 38.81 20.33
CA GLN A 419 6.75 38.56 19.54
C GLN A 419 6.43 38.07 18.12
N PHE A 420 5.15 37.87 17.80
CA PHE A 420 4.71 37.29 16.53
C PHE A 420 4.41 38.40 15.50
N PRO A 421 4.52 38.12 14.19
CA PRO A 421 3.97 39.00 13.16
C PRO A 421 2.47 39.28 13.41
N PRO A 422 1.96 40.50 13.17
CA PRO A 422 0.59 40.88 13.55
C PRO A 422 -0.52 39.97 13.01
N GLU A 423 -0.37 39.48 11.79
CA GLU A 423 -1.32 38.58 11.13
C GLU A 423 -1.37 37.20 11.82
N ALA A 424 -0.20 36.62 12.10
CA ALA A 424 -0.05 35.36 12.83
C ALA A 424 -0.59 35.47 14.27
N ALA A 425 -0.35 36.58 14.95
CA ALA A 425 -0.91 36.87 16.27
C ALA A 425 -2.44 37.04 16.26
N GLY A 426 -3.02 37.40 15.11
CA GLY A 426 -4.47 37.43 14.89
C GLY A 426 -5.09 36.03 14.95
N VAL A 427 -4.58 35.11 14.12
CA VAL A 427 -5.08 33.73 14.00
C VAL A 427 -5.02 32.98 15.34
N VAL A 428 -3.88 33.07 16.05
CA VAL A 428 -3.72 32.40 17.36
C VAL A 428 -4.71 32.93 18.40
N ARG A 429 -5.08 34.22 18.36
CA ARG A 429 -6.02 34.81 19.33
C ARG A 429 -7.46 34.31 19.15
N GLU A 430 -7.89 34.08 17.92
CA GLU A 430 -9.22 33.53 17.60
C GLU A 430 -9.38 32.10 18.15
N LEU A 431 -8.36 31.27 17.93
CA LEU A 431 -8.32 29.87 18.39
C LEU A 431 -8.32 29.73 19.93
N LEU A 432 -8.00 30.79 20.68
CA LEU A 432 -8.00 30.79 22.15
C LEU A 432 -9.40 31.00 22.78
N HIS A 433 -10.44 31.35 22.01
CA HIS A 433 -11.78 31.71 22.52
C HIS A 433 -12.95 31.34 21.56
N PRO A 434 -13.46 30.09 21.57
CA PRO A 434 -14.58 29.65 20.73
C PRO A 434 -15.99 30.06 21.26
N PRO A 435 -17.06 30.06 20.43
CA PRO A 435 -18.29 30.82 20.70
C PRO A 435 -19.52 30.09 21.32
N VAL A 436 -19.51 28.77 21.55
CA VAL A 436 -20.71 28.00 22.01
C VAL A 436 -20.49 27.43 23.42
N PRO A 437 -21.48 27.41 24.34
CA PRO A 437 -21.33 26.84 25.69
C PRO A 437 -21.38 25.30 25.74
N ASP A 438 -21.02 24.72 26.89
CA ASP A 438 -21.22 23.29 27.22
C ASP A 438 -22.65 23.01 27.69
N ALA A 439 -23.16 21.80 27.44
CA ALA A 439 -24.45 21.31 27.92
C ALA A 439 -24.41 20.93 29.41
N PRO A 440 -25.48 21.20 30.20
CA PRO A 440 -25.56 20.77 31.58
C PRO A 440 -25.86 19.26 31.68
N ALA A 441 -25.42 18.62 32.77
CA ALA A 441 -25.45 17.16 32.90
C ALA A 441 -26.87 16.56 32.97
N ASP A 442 -27.88 17.34 33.41
CA ASP A 442 -29.29 16.94 33.45
C ASP A 442 -29.98 16.96 32.07
N ALA A 443 -29.37 17.60 31.07
CA ALA A 443 -29.81 17.56 29.68
C ALA A 443 -29.21 16.37 28.88
N LEU A 444 -28.39 15.53 29.51
CA LEU A 444 -27.69 14.41 28.88
C LEU A 444 -28.20 13.06 29.41
N PRO A 445 -28.29 12.00 28.57
CA PRO A 445 -28.57 10.65 29.06
C PRO A 445 -27.51 10.16 30.05
N ASP A 446 -27.91 9.36 31.04
CA ASP A 446 -27.03 8.70 32.03
C ASP A 446 -25.77 8.06 31.41
N LEU A 447 -25.88 7.52 30.19
CA LEU A 447 -24.76 6.91 29.46
C LEU A 447 -23.63 7.91 29.11
N LEU A 448 -23.95 9.18 28.89
CA LEU A 448 -22.99 10.26 28.60
C LEU A 448 -22.49 10.98 29.86
N VAL A 449 -22.99 10.61 31.05
CA VAL A 449 -22.65 11.24 32.34
C VAL A 449 -22.02 10.24 33.33
N SER A 450 -22.45 8.97 33.31
CA SER A 450 -22.03 7.91 34.23
C SER A 450 -22.27 6.49 33.64
N PRO A 451 -21.56 6.12 32.56
CA PRO A 451 -21.74 4.85 31.84
C PRO A 451 -21.37 3.60 32.67
N PRO A 452 -21.76 2.38 32.25
CA PRO A 452 -21.57 1.15 33.05
C PRO A 452 -20.11 0.86 33.47
N TRP A 453 -19.12 1.24 32.67
CA TRP A 453 -17.70 1.02 32.99
C TRP A 453 -17.12 1.99 34.03
N THR A 454 -17.90 2.95 34.54
CA THR A 454 -17.52 3.73 35.74
C THR A 454 -18.06 3.11 37.04
N ARG A 455 -18.71 1.94 36.96
CA ARG A 455 -19.36 1.22 38.06
C ARG A 455 -18.78 -0.20 38.22
N GLU A 456 -19.06 -0.85 39.35
CA GLU A 456 -18.58 -2.20 39.68
C GLU A 456 -19.50 -3.29 39.06
N ARG A 457 -18.93 -4.35 38.45
CA ARG A 457 -19.69 -5.35 37.65
C ARG A 457 -20.41 -6.40 38.52
N THR A 458 -21.58 -6.90 38.08
CA THR A 458 -22.44 -7.80 38.90
C THR A 458 -22.86 -9.15 38.26
N ALA A 459 -22.16 -9.63 37.21
CA ALA A 459 -22.55 -10.85 36.50
C ALA A 459 -22.24 -12.18 37.25
N PRO A 460 -23.13 -13.20 37.22
CA PRO A 460 -22.93 -14.50 37.87
C PRO A 460 -21.96 -15.44 37.11
N GLY A 461 -21.33 -16.37 37.84
CA GLY A 461 -20.30 -17.27 37.30
C GLY A 461 -20.83 -18.47 36.49
N PRO A 462 -20.05 -18.99 35.51
CA PRO A 462 -20.53 -19.98 34.55
C PRO A 462 -20.53 -21.43 35.08
N LYS A 463 -21.55 -22.21 34.68
CA LYS A 463 -21.68 -23.64 35.02
C LYS A 463 -20.64 -24.50 34.27
N THR A 464 -20.20 -25.60 34.88
CA THR A 464 -19.20 -26.53 34.32
C THR A 464 -19.74 -27.97 34.34
N VAL A 465 -19.69 -28.64 33.20
CA VAL A 465 -20.05 -30.07 33.05
C VAL A 465 -18.75 -30.90 33.00
N ARG A 466 -18.73 -32.08 33.64
CA ARG A 466 -17.52 -32.93 33.75
C ARG A 466 -17.65 -34.19 32.90
N GLY A 467 -16.53 -34.62 32.30
CA GLY A 467 -16.41 -35.95 31.66
C GLY A 467 -16.86 -36.04 30.20
N LEU A 468 -17.26 -34.93 29.58
CA LEU A 468 -17.57 -34.90 28.14
C LEU A 468 -16.29 -34.96 27.31
N VAL A 469 -16.31 -35.74 26.23
CA VAL A 469 -15.21 -35.89 25.27
C VAL A 469 -15.76 -36.03 23.85
N SER A 470 -15.12 -35.37 22.89
CA SER A 470 -15.38 -35.56 21.45
C SER A 470 -14.47 -36.67 20.91
N ALA A 471 -15.02 -37.57 20.10
CA ALA A 471 -14.22 -38.59 19.41
C ALA A 471 -13.27 -37.92 18.39
N PRO A 472 -11.98 -38.30 18.31
CA PRO A 472 -11.02 -37.74 17.37
C PRO A 472 -11.14 -38.38 15.98
N GLU A 473 -12.36 -38.54 15.46
CA GLU A 473 -12.55 -38.93 14.07
C GLU A 473 -12.08 -37.80 13.16
N THR A 474 -11.21 -38.10 12.20
CA THR A 474 -10.99 -37.27 11.02
C THR A 474 -12.08 -37.61 10.01
N ARG A 475 -12.69 -36.58 9.40
CA ARG A 475 -13.47 -36.73 8.17
C ARG A 475 -13.15 -35.59 7.21
N MET A 476 -13.05 -35.88 5.91
CA MET A 476 -12.94 -34.84 4.88
C MET A 476 -14.27 -34.53 4.20
N GLU A 477 -14.56 -33.24 4.05
CA GLU A 477 -15.75 -32.72 3.36
C GLU A 477 -15.29 -31.68 2.33
N TRP A 478 -15.10 -32.08 1.07
CA TRP A 478 -14.62 -31.24 -0.05
C TRP A 478 -15.72 -30.32 -0.63
N GLY A 479 -15.32 -29.13 -1.10
CA GLY A 479 -16.20 -28.25 -1.89
C GLY A 479 -16.34 -28.72 -3.35
N PRO A 480 -17.38 -28.28 -4.09
CA PRO A 480 -17.57 -28.66 -5.49
C PRO A 480 -16.36 -28.31 -6.37
N GLY A 481 -15.72 -29.31 -6.98
CA GLY A 481 -14.55 -29.15 -7.85
C GLY A 481 -13.24 -28.78 -7.13
N GLU A 482 -13.25 -28.64 -5.80
CA GLU A 482 -12.09 -28.15 -5.02
C GLU A 482 -10.94 -29.17 -5.00
N ARG A 483 -11.26 -30.46 -4.87
CA ARG A 483 -10.27 -31.56 -4.88
C ARG A 483 -9.58 -31.66 -6.23
N GLU A 484 -10.34 -31.55 -7.31
CA GLU A 484 -9.85 -31.56 -8.68
C GLU A 484 -8.96 -30.34 -8.96
N ALA A 485 -9.36 -29.14 -8.50
CA ALA A 485 -8.55 -27.94 -8.59
C ALA A 485 -7.24 -28.05 -7.79
N TRP A 486 -7.27 -28.62 -6.58
CA TRP A 486 -6.06 -28.82 -5.77
C TRP A 486 -5.11 -29.87 -6.37
N ALA A 487 -5.65 -30.91 -7.02
CA ALA A 487 -4.86 -31.88 -7.77
C ALA A 487 -4.21 -31.26 -9.03
N ALA A 488 -4.93 -30.36 -9.72
CA ALA A 488 -4.46 -29.72 -10.96
C ALA A 488 -3.20 -28.85 -10.78
N VAL A 489 -2.93 -28.32 -9.58
CA VAL A 489 -1.71 -27.54 -9.27
C VAL A 489 -0.43 -28.35 -9.55
N ALA A 490 -0.46 -29.68 -9.41
CA ALA A 490 0.69 -30.54 -9.75
C ALA A 490 0.98 -30.62 -11.26
N GLU A 491 0.06 -30.17 -12.12
CA GLU A 491 0.16 -30.23 -13.57
C GLU A 491 0.63 -28.92 -14.23
N GLU A 492 0.90 -27.89 -13.44
CA GLU A 492 1.48 -26.63 -13.92
C GLU A 492 2.88 -26.84 -14.53
N PRO A 493 3.29 -26.03 -15.53
CA PRO A 493 4.49 -26.30 -16.34
C PRO A 493 5.77 -26.49 -15.54
N GLU A 494 6.05 -25.63 -14.55
CA GLU A 494 7.24 -25.74 -13.72
C GLU A 494 7.24 -27.00 -12.84
N ARG A 495 6.11 -27.30 -12.20
CA ARG A 495 5.93 -28.44 -11.29
C ARG A 495 5.99 -29.76 -12.06
N ARG A 496 5.33 -29.82 -13.22
CA ARG A 496 5.44 -30.93 -14.18
C ARG A 496 6.85 -31.12 -14.70
N TRP A 497 7.58 -30.04 -15.01
CA TRP A 497 8.97 -30.12 -15.46
C TRP A 497 9.90 -30.68 -14.38
N ARG A 498 9.82 -30.17 -13.13
CA ARG A 498 10.58 -30.69 -11.98
C ARG A 498 10.33 -32.19 -11.78
N ARG A 499 9.06 -32.59 -11.73
CA ARG A 499 8.62 -33.99 -11.55
C ARG A 499 9.07 -34.93 -12.68
N THR A 500 9.19 -34.44 -13.92
CA THR A 500 9.62 -35.25 -15.08
C THR A 500 11.13 -35.32 -15.27
N HIS A 501 11.87 -34.33 -14.76
CA HIS A 501 13.35 -34.28 -14.80
C HIS A 501 14.00 -34.69 -13.47
N ALA A 502 13.17 -35.06 -12.49
CA ALA A 502 13.53 -35.69 -11.23
C ALA A 502 14.43 -36.92 -11.44
N ARG A 503 15.39 -37.11 -10.53
CA ARG A 503 16.13 -38.40 -10.42
C ARG A 503 15.13 -39.57 -10.20
N PRO A 504 15.50 -40.83 -10.50
CA PRO A 504 14.66 -41.99 -10.21
C PRO A 504 14.17 -42.03 -8.76
N TYR A 505 12.99 -42.60 -8.54
CA TYR A 505 12.46 -42.82 -7.20
C TYR A 505 13.26 -43.91 -6.47
N PRO A 506 13.76 -43.66 -5.25
CA PRO A 506 14.34 -44.71 -4.41
C PRO A 506 13.28 -45.73 -3.97
N ASP A 507 13.69 -46.85 -3.38
CA ASP A 507 12.75 -47.70 -2.67
C ASP A 507 12.36 -47.07 -1.31
N VAL A 508 11.24 -47.53 -0.73
CA VAL A 508 10.69 -46.98 0.52
C VAL A 508 11.61 -47.16 1.73
N GLU A 509 12.43 -48.20 1.75
CA GLU A 509 13.32 -48.47 2.89
C GLU A 509 14.58 -47.58 2.83
N THR A 510 15.17 -47.42 1.65
CA THR A 510 16.21 -46.41 1.40
C THR A 510 15.71 -45.01 1.72
N LEU A 511 14.50 -44.64 1.27
CA LEU A 511 13.91 -43.32 1.55
C LEU A 511 13.65 -43.12 3.05
N ARG A 512 13.17 -44.15 3.76
CA ARG A 512 12.96 -44.12 5.22
C ARG A 512 14.27 -43.90 5.98
N GLN A 513 15.35 -44.57 5.59
CA GLN A 513 16.66 -44.44 6.23
C GLN A 513 17.32 -43.08 5.97
N GLN A 514 17.00 -42.41 4.86
CA GLN A 514 17.57 -41.13 4.46
C GLN A 514 16.62 -39.94 4.66
N PHE A 515 15.44 -40.15 5.25
CA PHE A 515 14.31 -39.22 5.18
C PHE A 515 14.62 -37.79 5.64
N THR A 516 15.46 -37.63 6.67
CA THR A 516 15.89 -36.32 7.21
C THR A 516 17.08 -35.69 6.48
N GLN A 517 17.62 -36.35 5.46
CA GLN A 517 18.75 -35.89 4.63
C GLN A 517 18.33 -35.53 3.20
N VAL A 518 17.08 -35.82 2.83
CA VAL A 518 16.49 -35.44 1.54
C VAL A 518 16.00 -33.99 1.62
N ASP A 519 16.31 -33.18 0.62
CA ASP A 519 15.85 -31.79 0.58
C ASP A 519 14.32 -31.69 0.41
N VAL A 520 13.73 -30.59 0.89
CA VAL A 520 12.27 -30.47 0.98
C VAL A 520 11.57 -30.46 -0.39
N PHE A 521 12.21 -29.91 -1.43
CA PHE A 521 11.68 -29.93 -2.80
C PHE A 521 11.70 -31.34 -3.38
N ARG A 522 12.73 -32.13 -3.04
CA ARG A 522 12.81 -33.53 -3.41
C ARG A 522 11.77 -34.40 -2.69
N LEU A 523 11.44 -34.10 -1.44
CA LEU A 523 10.32 -34.76 -0.73
C LEU A 523 8.96 -34.40 -1.35
N LEU A 524 8.77 -33.16 -1.80
CA LEU A 524 7.57 -32.73 -2.52
C LEU A 524 7.38 -33.53 -3.83
N ASP A 525 8.40 -33.62 -4.69
CA ASP A 525 8.35 -34.45 -5.91
C ASP A 525 7.91 -35.89 -5.62
N LEU A 526 8.43 -36.47 -4.51
CA LEU A 526 8.14 -37.84 -4.08
C LEU A 526 6.70 -38.01 -3.59
N PHE A 527 6.14 -37.05 -2.85
CA PHE A 527 4.75 -37.11 -2.39
C PHE A 527 3.73 -36.69 -3.46
N HIS A 528 4.11 -35.89 -4.47
CA HIS A 528 3.28 -35.61 -5.63
C HIS A 528 3.19 -36.84 -6.55
N GLY A 529 4.33 -37.38 -6.99
CA GLY A 529 4.41 -38.35 -8.10
C GLY A 529 4.90 -39.76 -7.76
N GLY A 530 5.35 -40.02 -6.53
CA GLY A 530 5.93 -41.30 -6.13
C GLY A 530 4.91 -42.44 -5.93
N PRO A 531 5.37 -43.68 -5.66
CA PRO A 531 4.51 -44.84 -5.41
C PRO A 531 3.79 -44.81 -4.05
N ASP A 532 2.63 -45.46 -3.98
CA ASP A 532 1.78 -45.55 -2.78
C ASP A 532 2.44 -46.21 -1.56
N THR A 533 3.56 -46.92 -1.76
CA THR A 533 4.42 -47.41 -0.68
C THR A 533 4.96 -46.31 0.24
N TYR A 534 5.00 -45.05 -0.21
CA TYR A 534 5.44 -43.91 0.60
C TYR A 534 4.40 -43.40 1.61
N ARG A 535 3.13 -43.81 1.51
CA ARG A 535 2.02 -43.33 2.37
C ARG A 535 2.36 -43.32 3.88
N PRO A 536 3.04 -44.34 4.47
CA PRO A 536 3.39 -44.33 5.90
C PRO A 536 4.47 -43.31 6.31
N LEU A 537 5.11 -42.63 5.35
CA LEU A 537 6.11 -41.59 5.61
C LEU A 537 5.49 -40.20 5.75
N LEU A 538 4.24 -39.98 5.31
CA LEU A 538 3.54 -38.70 5.46
C LEU A 538 3.44 -38.25 6.92
N ALA A 539 3.11 -39.17 7.82
CA ALA A 539 3.03 -38.92 9.26
C ALA A 539 4.38 -38.58 9.92
N GLN A 540 5.50 -38.80 9.22
CA GLN A 540 6.86 -38.45 9.66
C GLN A 540 7.36 -37.16 9.01
N TRP A 541 6.62 -36.59 8.06
CA TRP A 541 7.06 -35.44 7.29
C TRP A 541 6.77 -34.12 7.98
N VAL A 542 7.79 -33.25 8.00
CA VAL A 542 7.77 -31.92 8.58
C VAL A 542 8.19 -30.93 7.48
N PRO A 543 7.24 -30.29 6.77
CA PRO A 543 7.54 -29.40 5.65
C PRO A 543 7.98 -28.01 6.15
N GLU A 544 9.27 -27.87 6.47
CA GLU A 544 9.92 -26.59 6.77
C GLU A 544 10.52 -25.93 5.50
N ASP A 545 10.60 -24.60 5.50
CA ASP A 545 11.26 -23.75 4.49
C ASP A 545 10.84 -23.95 3.01
N VAL A 546 9.59 -24.37 2.77
CA VAL A 546 8.99 -24.44 1.42
C VAL A 546 8.54 -23.07 0.94
N TRP A 547 9.07 -22.63 -0.20
CA TRP A 547 8.56 -21.47 -0.94
C TRP A 547 7.22 -21.83 -1.61
N MET A 548 6.21 -20.95 -1.53
CA MET A 548 4.82 -21.22 -1.94
C MET A 548 4.18 -22.46 -1.26
N LEU A 549 4.48 -22.65 0.04
CA LEU A 549 4.03 -23.76 0.90
C LEU A 549 2.57 -24.23 0.68
N GLU A 550 1.61 -23.31 0.52
CA GLU A 550 0.20 -23.68 0.32
C GLU A 550 -0.04 -24.38 -1.02
N GLU A 551 0.53 -23.87 -2.11
CA GLU A 551 0.37 -24.46 -3.45
C GLU A 551 1.06 -25.81 -3.56
N GLU A 552 2.26 -25.94 -3.00
CA GLU A 552 3.03 -27.19 -3.03
C GLU A 552 2.36 -28.31 -2.21
N LEU A 553 1.56 -27.96 -1.18
CA LEU A 553 0.85 -28.94 -0.34
C LEU A 553 -0.58 -29.29 -0.81
N LYS A 554 -1.21 -28.47 -1.66
CA LYS A 554 -2.55 -28.75 -2.21
C LYS A 554 -2.64 -30.09 -2.95
N PRO A 555 -1.70 -30.46 -3.85
CA PRO A 555 -1.70 -31.78 -4.48
C PRO A 555 -1.51 -32.94 -3.50
N VAL A 556 -0.71 -32.74 -2.44
CA VAL A 556 -0.49 -33.76 -1.39
C VAL A 556 -1.80 -34.03 -0.66
N ALA A 557 -2.53 -32.97 -0.27
CA ALA A 557 -3.84 -33.08 0.35
C ALA A 557 -4.89 -33.74 -0.57
N ALA A 558 -4.92 -33.38 -1.86
CA ALA A 558 -5.85 -33.95 -2.83
C ALA A 558 -5.57 -35.43 -3.15
N ARG A 559 -4.31 -35.86 -3.12
CA ARG A 559 -3.87 -37.23 -3.41
C ARG A 559 -4.01 -38.17 -2.21
N TRP A 560 -3.55 -37.76 -1.03
CA TRP A 560 -3.44 -38.64 0.14
C TRP A 560 -4.56 -38.45 1.17
N GLU A 561 -5.41 -37.44 0.98
CA GLU A 561 -6.63 -37.21 1.76
C GLU A 561 -6.36 -37.21 3.27
N GLU A 562 -7.06 -38.02 4.05
CA GLU A 562 -6.98 -38.01 5.52
C GLU A 562 -5.57 -38.29 6.06
N ASP A 563 -4.74 -39.05 5.32
CA ASP A 563 -3.34 -39.34 5.69
C ASP A 563 -2.39 -38.14 5.46
N ALA A 564 -2.82 -37.12 4.73
CA ALA A 564 -2.08 -35.86 4.61
C ALA A 564 -2.26 -34.95 5.83
N LEU A 565 -3.24 -35.19 6.70
CA LEU A 565 -3.54 -34.28 7.82
C LEU A 565 -2.33 -33.97 8.72
N PRO A 566 -1.45 -34.92 9.12
CA PRO A 566 -0.34 -34.62 10.02
C PRO A 566 0.66 -33.54 9.49
N PRO A 567 1.25 -33.65 8.28
CA PRO A 567 2.13 -32.60 7.76
C PRO A 567 1.39 -31.27 7.48
N LEU A 568 0.12 -31.32 7.07
CA LEU A 568 -0.69 -30.11 6.85
C LEU A 568 -1.00 -29.38 8.16
N LEU A 569 -1.32 -30.13 9.23
CA LEU A 569 -1.61 -29.58 10.56
C LEU A 569 -0.34 -28.99 11.19
N HIS A 570 0.82 -29.61 10.99
CA HIS A 570 2.11 -29.02 11.36
C HIS A 570 2.35 -27.69 10.62
N ALA A 571 2.24 -27.69 9.28
CA ALA A 571 2.43 -26.50 8.45
C ALA A 571 1.49 -25.36 8.85
N ALA A 572 0.21 -25.68 9.05
CA ALA A 572 -0.83 -24.73 9.39
C ALA A 572 -0.72 -24.20 10.83
N ALA A 573 -0.28 -25.01 11.80
CA ALA A 573 0.00 -24.54 13.16
C ALA A 573 1.18 -23.55 13.20
N ARG A 574 2.22 -23.78 12.39
CA ARG A 574 3.41 -22.93 12.29
C ARG A 574 3.18 -21.67 11.44
N GLN A 575 2.38 -21.75 10.37
CA GLN A 575 2.05 -20.62 9.49
C GLN A 575 0.53 -20.44 9.24
N PRO A 576 -0.28 -20.08 10.26
CA PRO A 576 -1.75 -20.08 10.14
C PRO A 576 -2.34 -19.21 9.02
N ALA A 577 -1.69 -18.10 8.68
CA ALA A 577 -2.14 -17.17 7.65
C ALA A 577 -1.84 -17.63 6.21
N VAL A 578 -0.91 -18.59 6.05
CA VAL A 578 -0.46 -19.10 4.74
C VAL A 578 -0.97 -20.52 4.52
N ALA A 579 -0.74 -21.40 5.48
CA ALA A 579 -1.09 -22.82 5.39
C ALA A 579 -2.48 -23.15 6.00
N GLY A 580 -3.14 -22.21 6.68
CA GLY A 580 -4.45 -22.46 7.31
C GLY A 580 -5.55 -22.91 6.34
N GLY A 581 -5.50 -22.46 5.08
CA GLY A 581 -6.44 -22.87 4.03
C GLY A 581 -6.42 -24.38 3.75
N LEU A 582 -5.27 -25.04 3.97
CA LEU A 582 -5.10 -26.48 3.78
C LEU A 582 -5.98 -27.31 4.74
N LEU A 583 -6.38 -26.74 5.88
CA LEU A 583 -7.23 -27.40 6.87
C LEU A 583 -8.73 -27.27 6.59
N LEU A 584 -9.14 -26.48 5.59
CA LEU A 584 -10.57 -26.24 5.31
C LEU A 584 -11.40 -27.52 5.10
N PRO A 585 -10.94 -28.55 4.35
CA PRO A 585 -11.71 -29.77 4.16
C PRO A 585 -11.81 -30.67 5.41
N TYR A 586 -10.95 -30.51 6.40
CA TYR A 586 -10.78 -31.48 7.49
C TYR A 586 -11.65 -31.15 8.70
N ARG A 587 -12.57 -32.05 9.04
CA ARG A 587 -13.34 -32.01 10.29
C ARG A 587 -12.73 -32.96 11.32
N GLN A 588 -11.96 -32.40 12.24
CA GLN A 588 -11.22 -33.14 13.27
C GLN A 588 -11.01 -32.23 14.51
N LEU A 589 -10.85 -32.83 15.71
CA LEU A 589 -10.87 -32.10 17.00
C LEU A 589 -9.73 -31.07 17.18
N GLU A 590 -8.50 -31.39 16.78
CA GLU A 590 -7.35 -30.49 16.86
C GLU A 590 -7.46 -29.35 15.85
N VAL A 591 -7.99 -29.64 14.65
CA VAL A 591 -8.38 -28.60 13.67
C VAL A 591 -9.43 -27.66 14.27
N ALA A 592 -10.50 -28.20 14.88
CA ALA A 592 -11.54 -27.40 15.52
C ALA A 592 -10.98 -26.48 16.63
N ARG A 593 -10.06 -27.00 17.45
CA ARG A 593 -9.36 -26.25 18.51
C ARG A 593 -8.44 -25.17 17.95
N LEU A 594 -7.72 -25.44 16.86
CA LEU A 594 -6.92 -24.43 16.14
C LEU A 594 -7.83 -23.33 15.57
N MET A 595 -8.94 -23.67 14.91
CA MET A 595 -9.88 -22.69 14.37
C MET A 595 -10.52 -21.83 15.49
N ALA A 596 -10.86 -22.42 16.64
CA ALA A 596 -11.36 -21.68 17.80
C ALA A 596 -10.30 -20.75 18.44
N ASP A 597 -9.03 -21.17 18.53
CA ASP A 597 -7.93 -20.29 18.94
C ASP A 597 -7.72 -19.16 17.94
N TRP A 598 -7.65 -19.46 16.65
CA TRP A 598 -7.38 -18.48 15.59
C TRP A 598 -8.51 -17.44 15.49
N PHE A 599 -9.76 -17.87 15.61
CA PHE A 599 -10.93 -16.98 15.61
C PHE A 599 -10.87 -15.91 16.71
N VAL A 600 -10.38 -16.27 17.90
CA VAL A 600 -10.29 -15.35 19.06
C VAL A 600 -8.97 -14.58 19.10
N ARG A 601 -7.84 -15.25 18.85
CA ARG A 601 -6.49 -14.74 19.11
C ARG A 601 -5.79 -14.19 17.86
N LEU A 602 -6.05 -14.74 16.67
CA LEU A 602 -5.20 -14.54 15.51
C LEU A 602 -5.95 -13.90 14.33
N LYS A 603 -5.96 -12.57 14.29
CA LYS A 603 -6.64 -11.75 13.27
C LYS A 603 -6.39 -12.21 11.82
N SER A 604 -5.18 -12.67 11.50
CA SER A 604 -4.79 -13.11 10.15
C SER A 604 -5.38 -14.46 9.72
N ALA A 605 -5.73 -15.34 10.67
CA ALA A 605 -6.34 -16.65 10.39
C ALA A 605 -7.83 -16.73 10.77
N ALA A 606 -8.37 -15.67 11.38
CA ALA A 606 -9.80 -15.55 11.69
C ALA A 606 -10.74 -15.67 10.46
N PRO A 607 -10.39 -15.21 9.23
CA PRO A 607 -11.19 -15.48 8.03
C PRO A 607 -11.29 -16.97 7.71
N THR A 608 -10.16 -17.69 7.79
CA THR A 608 -10.09 -19.16 7.59
C THR A 608 -10.94 -19.90 8.62
N ALA A 609 -10.87 -19.49 9.90
CA ALA A 609 -11.73 -20.06 10.94
C ALA A 609 -13.23 -19.84 10.68
N ARG A 610 -13.63 -18.65 10.19
CA ARG A 610 -15.02 -18.38 9.77
C ARG A 610 -15.44 -19.26 8.60
N ALA A 611 -14.58 -19.41 7.58
CA ALA A 611 -14.86 -20.29 6.44
C ALA A 611 -14.99 -21.77 6.87
N TRP A 612 -14.16 -22.23 7.81
CA TRP A 612 -14.28 -23.57 8.39
C TRP A 612 -15.58 -23.73 9.20
N PHE A 613 -15.95 -22.75 10.03
CA PHE A 613 -17.25 -22.76 10.74
C PHE A 613 -18.45 -22.75 9.79
N ALA A 614 -18.40 -21.95 8.71
CA ALA A 614 -19.43 -21.91 7.68
C ALA A 614 -19.58 -23.25 6.94
N ARG A 615 -18.48 -23.96 6.71
CA ARG A 615 -18.44 -25.27 6.03
C ARG A 615 -18.93 -26.42 6.91
N HIS A 616 -18.50 -26.48 8.17
CA HIS A 616 -18.69 -27.65 9.04
C HIS A 616 -19.85 -27.52 10.05
N GLY A 617 -20.41 -26.33 10.24
CA GLY A 617 -21.67 -26.08 10.97
C GLY A 617 -21.86 -26.84 12.29
N ALA A 618 -22.94 -27.61 12.39
CA ALA A 618 -23.23 -28.44 13.58
C ALA A 618 -22.13 -29.47 13.88
N GLY A 619 -21.40 -29.97 12.86
CA GLY A 619 -20.25 -30.85 13.03
C GLY A 619 -19.05 -30.16 13.69
N ALA A 620 -18.85 -28.87 13.43
CA ALA A 620 -17.88 -28.04 14.15
C ALA A 620 -18.32 -27.78 15.60
N ALA A 621 -19.61 -27.46 15.81
CA ALA A 621 -20.17 -27.26 17.15
C ALA A 621 -20.02 -28.52 18.01
N ALA A 622 -20.32 -29.71 17.46
CA ALA A 622 -20.24 -30.98 18.17
C ALA A 622 -18.82 -31.31 18.66
N LEU A 623 -17.77 -30.89 17.94
CA LEU A 623 -16.39 -31.04 18.39
C LEU A 623 -16.04 -30.10 19.55
N LEU A 624 -16.61 -28.89 19.58
CA LEU A 624 -16.26 -27.80 20.50
C LEU A 624 -17.14 -27.72 21.76
N VAL A 625 -18.33 -28.32 21.79
CA VAL A 625 -19.23 -28.31 22.95
C VAL A 625 -18.54 -28.76 24.25
N PRO A 626 -17.80 -29.90 24.31
CA PRO A 626 -17.12 -30.33 25.53
C PRO A 626 -16.09 -29.33 26.07
N ASP A 627 -15.38 -28.64 25.18
CA ASP A 627 -14.43 -27.59 25.56
C ASP A 627 -15.16 -26.35 26.10
N ALA A 628 -16.29 -25.95 25.50
CA ALA A 628 -17.09 -24.78 25.89
C ALA A 628 -17.81 -24.92 27.24
N VAL A 629 -18.23 -26.14 27.61
CA VAL A 629 -18.88 -26.42 28.91
C VAL A 629 -17.92 -26.96 29.97
N GLY A 630 -16.64 -27.15 29.61
CA GLY A 630 -15.59 -27.67 30.47
C GLY A 630 -15.06 -26.66 31.52
N PRO A 631 -13.95 -26.98 32.19
CA PRO A 631 -13.36 -26.11 33.23
C PRO A 631 -13.03 -24.70 32.72
N ALA A 632 -13.16 -23.70 33.60
CA ALA A 632 -12.81 -22.32 33.27
C ALA A 632 -11.32 -22.20 32.86
N GLY A 633 -11.07 -21.55 31.71
CA GLY A 633 -9.72 -21.38 31.17
C GLY A 633 -9.72 -20.94 29.70
N PRO A 634 -8.52 -20.80 29.08
CA PRO A 634 -8.40 -20.31 27.70
C PRO A 634 -9.09 -21.17 26.65
N VAL A 635 -9.08 -22.50 26.83
CA VAL A 635 -9.74 -23.47 25.93
C VAL A 635 -11.25 -23.24 25.92
N ARG A 636 -11.86 -23.16 27.10
CA ARG A 636 -13.28 -22.85 27.27
C ARG A 636 -13.67 -21.54 26.61
N HIS A 637 -12.93 -20.47 26.92
CA HIS A 637 -13.19 -19.14 26.35
C HIS A 637 -13.18 -19.13 24.80
N ARG A 638 -12.22 -19.84 24.17
CA ARG A 638 -12.15 -19.97 22.71
C ARG A 638 -13.34 -20.73 22.14
N ALA A 639 -13.69 -21.86 22.74
CA ALA A 639 -14.83 -22.67 22.33
C ALA A 639 -16.16 -21.92 22.51
N GLU A 640 -16.34 -21.18 23.61
CA GLU A 640 -17.52 -20.33 23.84
C GLU A 640 -17.69 -19.24 22.77
N HIS A 641 -16.60 -18.60 22.33
CA HIS A 641 -16.63 -17.62 21.24
C HIS A 641 -16.93 -18.28 19.88
N ALA A 642 -16.39 -19.48 19.63
CA ALA A 642 -16.67 -20.25 18.42
C ALA A 642 -18.13 -20.73 18.37
N LEU A 643 -18.71 -21.19 19.47
CA LEU A 643 -20.13 -21.59 19.53
C LEU A 643 -21.07 -20.40 19.27
N ARG A 644 -20.78 -19.20 19.80
CA ARG A 644 -21.53 -17.99 19.48
C ARG A 644 -21.44 -17.62 17.99
N ALA A 645 -20.27 -17.78 17.37
CA ALA A 645 -20.09 -17.53 15.94
C ALA A 645 -20.84 -18.55 15.07
N LEU A 646 -20.84 -19.82 15.47
CA LEU A 646 -21.62 -20.88 14.84
C LEU A 646 -23.13 -20.63 14.96
N ALA A 647 -23.62 -20.25 16.14
CA ALA A 647 -25.02 -19.88 16.35
C ALA A 647 -25.44 -18.67 15.49
N ALA A 648 -24.59 -17.65 15.38
CA ALA A 648 -24.84 -16.48 14.54
C ALA A 648 -24.82 -16.78 13.02
N THR A 649 -24.19 -17.89 12.60
CA THR A 649 -24.06 -18.26 11.17
C THR A 649 -25.08 -19.32 10.74
N HIS A 650 -25.40 -20.28 11.63
CA HIS A 650 -26.22 -21.47 11.34
C HIS A 650 -27.51 -21.56 12.18
N GLY A 651 -27.78 -20.56 13.02
CA GLY A 651 -28.87 -20.58 13.99
C GLY A 651 -28.50 -21.28 15.31
N GLU A 652 -29.18 -20.90 16.40
CA GLU A 652 -28.94 -21.50 17.72
C GLU A 652 -29.30 -22.98 17.75
N ASP A 653 -30.34 -23.39 17.01
CA ASP A 653 -30.82 -24.78 16.94
C ASP A 653 -29.71 -25.75 16.48
N ALA A 654 -28.89 -25.37 15.48
CA ALA A 654 -27.76 -26.18 15.02
C ALA A 654 -26.70 -26.40 16.12
N VAL A 655 -26.57 -25.47 17.06
CA VAL A 655 -25.66 -25.57 18.21
C VAL A 655 -26.31 -26.34 19.36
N PHE A 656 -27.63 -26.23 19.55
CA PHE A 656 -28.38 -27.04 20.51
C PHE A 656 -28.45 -28.51 20.11
N ASP A 657 -28.66 -28.84 18.83
CA ASP A 657 -28.63 -30.21 18.31
C ASP A 657 -27.25 -30.84 18.48
N ALA A 658 -26.18 -30.08 18.19
CA ALA A 658 -24.82 -30.50 18.44
C ALA A 658 -24.54 -30.74 19.95
N ALA A 659 -25.11 -29.92 20.83
CA ALA A 659 -25.02 -30.11 22.28
C ALA A 659 -25.87 -31.29 22.78
N ALA A 660 -26.99 -31.61 22.13
CA ALA A 660 -27.84 -32.74 22.49
C ALA A 660 -27.12 -34.10 22.34
N GLY A 661 -26.20 -34.22 21.38
CA GLY A 661 -25.29 -35.35 21.24
C GLY A 661 -24.37 -35.58 22.46
N HIS A 662 -24.16 -34.56 23.29
CA HIS A 662 -23.39 -34.61 24.54
C HIS A 662 -24.28 -34.66 25.81
N GLY A 663 -25.60 -34.73 25.65
CA GLY A 663 -26.57 -34.88 26.73
C GLY A 663 -27.19 -33.58 27.27
N PRO A 664 -28.23 -33.68 28.12
CA PRO A 664 -29.07 -32.55 28.51
C PRO A 664 -28.34 -31.48 29.34
N GLU A 665 -27.31 -31.86 30.09
CA GLU A 665 -26.49 -30.90 30.87
C GLU A 665 -25.68 -29.98 29.96
N ALA A 666 -25.18 -30.49 28.83
CA ALA A 666 -24.49 -29.69 27.82
C ALA A 666 -25.44 -28.70 27.13
N VAL A 667 -26.64 -29.15 26.75
CA VAL A 667 -27.69 -28.28 26.17
C VAL A 667 -28.06 -27.14 27.13
N ALA A 668 -28.20 -27.42 28.43
CA ALA A 668 -28.50 -26.40 29.43
C ALA A 668 -27.36 -25.36 29.56
N ALA A 669 -26.11 -25.81 29.64
CA ALA A 669 -24.96 -24.91 29.76
C ALA A 669 -24.73 -24.06 28.48
N VAL A 670 -24.97 -24.63 27.30
CA VAL A 670 -24.92 -23.90 26.01
C VAL A 670 -26.09 -22.91 25.88
N ARG A 671 -27.27 -23.22 26.43
CA ARG A 671 -28.40 -22.27 26.47
C ARG A 671 -28.13 -21.08 27.37
N ASP A 672 -27.53 -21.29 28.55
CA ASP A 672 -27.09 -20.19 29.42
C ASP A 672 -26.07 -19.28 28.69
N LEU A 673 -25.13 -19.88 27.94
CA LEU A 673 -24.06 -19.19 27.19
C LEU A 673 -24.54 -18.20 26.13
N LEU A 674 -25.71 -18.46 25.52
CA LEU A 674 -26.31 -17.68 24.43
C LEU A 674 -27.33 -16.62 24.93
N SER A 675 -27.60 -16.55 26.23
CA SER A 675 -28.62 -15.66 26.81
C SER A 675 -28.22 -14.17 26.89
N ALA A 676 -29.20 -13.26 27.05
CA ALA A 676 -29.17 -11.90 26.51
C ALA A 676 -28.92 -10.72 27.49
N ASP A 677 -28.10 -10.87 28.54
CA ASP A 677 -27.69 -9.74 29.42
C ASP A 677 -26.63 -8.81 28.75
N GLY A 678 -26.96 -8.33 27.56
CA GLY A 678 -25.99 -7.91 26.54
C GLY A 678 -25.09 -6.72 26.88
N MET A 679 -25.55 -5.70 27.61
CA MET A 679 -24.77 -4.45 27.77
C MET A 679 -23.59 -4.57 28.74
N GLU A 680 -23.71 -5.32 29.85
CA GLU A 680 -22.58 -5.59 30.74
C GLU A 680 -21.76 -6.81 30.30
N LEU A 681 -22.38 -7.79 29.63
CA LEU A 681 -21.67 -8.95 29.09
C LEU A 681 -20.84 -8.62 27.82
N ALA A 682 -21.25 -7.62 27.02
CA ALA A 682 -20.47 -7.15 25.87
C ALA A 682 -19.25 -6.28 26.25
N LEU A 683 -19.13 -5.83 27.51
CA LEU A 683 -17.94 -5.12 27.95
C LEU A 683 -16.72 -6.04 27.94
N PRO A 684 -15.61 -5.64 27.30
CA PRO A 684 -14.40 -6.45 27.26
C PRO A 684 -13.87 -6.72 28.68
N SER A 685 -13.16 -7.83 28.86
CA SER A 685 -12.52 -8.19 30.14
C SER A 685 -11.49 -7.16 30.61
N ARG A 686 -10.97 -6.34 29.69
CA ARG A 686 -10.11 -5.19 29.95
C ARG A 686 -10.59 -4.02 29.11
N MET A 687 -10.94 -2.90 29.76
CA MET A 687 -11.31 -1.67 29.06
C MET A 687 -10.11 -1.08 28.27
N PRO A 688 -10.34 -0.46 27.10
CA PRO A 688 -9.32 0.30 26.39
C PRO A 688 -8.83 1.46 27.27
N ARG A 689 -7.54 1.81 27.12
CA ARG A 689 -6.98 3.00 27.77
C ARG A 689 -7.25 4.23 26.91
N PRO A 690 -7.42 5.43 27.49
CA PRO A 690 -7.41 6.67 26.72
C PRO A 690 -6.14 6.78 25.88
N VAL A 691 -6.29 7.15 24.60
CA VAL A 691 -5.18 7.29 23.65
C VAL A 691 -4.79 8.74 23.51
N ALA A 692 -3.48 9.02 23.58
CA ALA A 692 -2.95 10.39 23.65
C ALA A 692 -3.28 11.29 22.44
N TRP A 693 -3.71 10.70 21.32
CA TRP A 693 -4.08 11.44 20.10
C TRP A 693 -5.60 11.74 20.00
N ALA A 694 -6.45 11.06 20.77
CA ALA A 694 -7.91 11.27 20.78
C ALA A 694 -8.32 12.15 21.97
N VAL A 695 -7.79 13.37 21.99
CA VAL A 695 -8.06 14.36 23.04
C VAL A 695 -9.29 15.19 22.64
N PRO A 696 -10.36 15.29 23.47
CA PRO A 696 -11.59 16.02 23.14
C PRO A 696 -11.37 17.44 22.62
N GLU A 697 -10.39 18.14 23.19
CA GLU A 697 -10.01 19.52 22.88
C GLU A 697 -9.39 19.66 21.47
N LEU A 698 -8.99 18.55 20.83
CA LEU A 698 -8.47 18.48 19.46
C LEU A 698 -9.53 18.13 18.40
N LEU A 699 -10.79 17.94 18.82
CA LEU A 699 -11.89 17.46 18.00
C LEU A 699 -13.00 18.51 17.87
N PRO A 700 -13.73 18.56 16.74
CA PRO A 700 -14.93 19.39 16.60
C PRO A 700 -15.93 19.08 17.71
N ARG A 701 -16.49 20.13 18.33
CA ARG A 701 -17.46 19.96 19.41
C ARG A 701 -18.77 19.36 18.86
N VAL A 702 -19.18 18.24 19.47
CA VAL A 702 -20.42 17.54 19.14
C VAL A 702 -21.60 18.32 19.74
N LEU A 703 -22.49 18.80 18.88
CA LEU A 703 -23.65 19.60 19.28
C LEU A 703 -24.82 18.69 19.67
N LEU A 704 -25.67 19.14 20.59
CA LEU A 704 -26.98 18.54 20.79
C LEU A 704 -27.89 18.83 19.58
N ARG A 705 -28.99 18.08 19.44
CA ARG A 705 -29.95 18.22 18.33
C ARG A 705 -30.52 19.62 18.11
N ASP A 706 -30.59 20.44 19.15
CA ASP A 706 -31.04 21.84 19.08
C ASP A 706 -29.94 22.83 18.65
N ARG A 707 -28.68 22.36 18.59
CA ARG A 707 -27.46 23.13 18.30
C ARG A 707 -27.22 24.33 19.25
N ALA A 708 -27.90 24.38 20.39
CA ALA A 708 -27.77 25.46 21.38
C ALA A 708 -26.59 25.25 22.34
N SER A 709 -26.19 24.00 22.55
CA SER A 709 -25.06 23.60 23.39
C SER A 709 -24.32 22.40 22.81
N ALA A 710 -23.11 22.13 23.30
CA ALA A 710 -22.31 20.98 22.89
C ALA A 710 -21.95 20.07 24.07
N LEU A 711 -21.60 18.82 23.78
CA LEU A 711 -21.15 17.86 24.79
C LEU A 711 -19.90 18.38 25.54
N PRO A 712 -19.90 18.33 26.88
CA PRO A 712 -18.71 18.58 27.69
C PRO A 712 -17.58 17.59 27.36
N ALA A 713 -16.33 17.98 27.65
CA ALA A 713 -15.15 17.17 27.36
C ALA A 713 -15.20 15.75 27.95
N GLU A 714 -15.74 15.57 29.16
CA GLU A 714 -15.91 14.23 29.78
C GLU A 714 -16.90 13.34 29.02
N SER A 715 -18.05 13.89 28.60
CA SER A 715 -19.03 13.16 27.77
C SER A 715 -18.44 12.77 26.41
N VAL A 716 -17.55 13.60 25.85
CA VAL A 716 -16.78 13.24 24.64
C VAL A 716 -15.81 12.08 24.92
N ARG A 717 -15.13 12.02 26.09
CA ARG A 717 -14.30 10.86 26.47
C ARG A 717 -15.14 9.58 26.61
N HIS A 718 -16.38 9.69 27.09
CA HIS A 718 -17.29 8.54 27.14
C HIS A 718 -17.69 8.06 25.73
N LEU A 719 -17.99 8.98 24.81
CA LEU A 719 -18.20 8.65 23.38
C LEU A 719 -16.98 7.97 22.76
N LEU A 720 -15.77 8.51 22.97
CA LEU A 720 -14.52 7.89 22.49
C LEU A 720 -14.35 6.47 23.06
N THR A 721 -14.74 6.23 24.32
CA THR A 721 -14.72 4.90 24.93
C THR A 721 -15.71 3.94 24.24
N MET A 722 -16.94 4.38 23.94
CA MET A 722 -17.94 3.59 23.19
C MET A 722 -17.45 3.20 21.80
N LEU A 723 -16.77 4.12 21.11
CA LEU A 723 -16.19 3.86 19.79
C LEU A 723 -15.01 2.88 19.88
N ALA A 724 -14.15 3.00 20.90
CA ALA A 724 -12.99 2.13 21.10
C ALA A 724 -13.34 0.68 21.51
N ILE A 725 -14.49 0.45 22.19
CA ILE A 725 -14.98 -0.91 22.49
C ILE A 725 -15.80 -1.54 21.34
N SER A 726 -16.25 -0.73 20.37
CA SER A 726 -17.05 -1.18 19.23
C SER A 726 -16.21 -1.86 18.14
N ARG A 727 -16.81 -2.78 17.38
CA ARG A 727 -16.15 -3.49 16.27
C ARG A 727 -17.09 -3.61 15.05
N PRO A 728 -16.57 -3.78 13.83
CA PRO A 728 -17.40 -4.12 12.67
C PRO A 728 -18.25 -5.37 12.94
N GLY A 729 -19.56 -5.27 12.70
CA GLY A 729 -20.54 -6.33 13.01
C GLY A 729 -20.89 -6.50 14.49
N ALA A 730 -20.30 -5.72 15.40
CA ALA A 730 -20.57 -5.74 16.84
C ALA A 730 -20.32 -4.35 17.45
N VAL A 731 -21.22 -3.41 17.13
CA VAL A 731 -21.19 -2.04 17.65
C VAL A 731 -21.79 -2.01 19.05
N TYR A 732 -21.17 -1.27 19.98
CA TYR A 732 -21.71 -1.11 21.32
C TYR A 732 -23.02 -0.32 21.27
N THR A 733 -24.09 -0.87 21.86
CA THR A 733 -25.47 -0.34 21.78
C THR A 733 -25.58 1.15 22.13
N GLY A 734 -24.73 1.64 23.03
CA GLY A 734 -24.70 3.05 23.42
C GLY A 734 -24.40 4.05 22.30
N VAL A 735 -23.80 3.62 21.19
CA VAL A 735 -23.53 4.49 20.03
C VAL A 735 -24.84 4.97 19.38
N GLU A 736 -25.91 4.15 19.39
CA GLU A 736 -27.21 4.56 18.83
C GLU A 736 -27.87 5.66 19.68
N THR A 737 -27.80 5.56 21.01
CA THR A 737 -28.29 6.61 21.93
C THR A 737 -27.61 7.97 21.68
N VAL A 738 -26.33 7.97 21.28
CA VAL A 738 -25.62 9.21 20.91
C VAL A 738 -26.14 9.79 19.59
N LYS A 739 -26.43 8.94 18.59
CA LYS A 739 -26.99 9.35 17.28
C LYS A 739 -28.40 9.92 17.38
N GLU A 740 -29.19 9.50 18.38
CA GLU A 740 -30.52 10.04 18.67
C GLU A 740 -30.44 11.48 19.24
N VAL A 741 -29.53 11.72 20.19
CA VAL A 741 -29.49 12.95 20.99
C VAL A 741 -28.63 14.08 20.36
N CYS A 742 -27.62 13.74 19.56
CA CYS A 742 -26.70 14.72 18.98
C CYS A 742 -27.08 15.13 17.53
N ASP A 743 -26.57 16.26 17.09
CA ASP A 743 -26.71 16.76 15.72
C ASP A 743 -25.84 15.93 14.73
N PRO A 744 -26.41 15.35 13.65
CA PRO A 744 -25.67 14.49 12.73
C PRO A 744 -24.53 15.17 11.96
N GLU A 745 -24.64 16.46 11.62
CA GLU A 745 -23.57 17.18 10.92
C GLU A 745 -22.35 17.34 11.85
N SER A 746 -22.60 17.62 13.14
CA SER A 746 -21.56 17.70 14.17
C SER A 746 -20.93 16.32 14.47
N LEU A 747 -21.71 15.24 14.48
CA LEU A 747 -21.21 13.87 14.66
C LEU A 747 -20.32 13.44 13.48
N ALA A 748 -20.73 13.71 12.24
CA ALA A 748 -19.93 13.41 11.05
C ALA A 748 -18.62 14.21 11.02
N ALA A 749 -18.67 15.50 11.38
CA ALA A 749 -17.49 16.35 11.50
C ALA A 749 -16.51 15.85 12.60
N PHE A 750 -17.04 15.46 13.76
CA PHE A 750 -16.28 14.85 14.85
C PHE A 750 -15.61 13.55 14.41
N ALA A 751 -16.37 12.62 13.83
CA ALA A 751 -15.86 11.33 13.36
C ALA A 751 -14.80 11.50 12.26
N TRP A 752 -14.99 12.45 11.35
CA TRP A 752 -13.97 12.77 10.35
C TRP A 752 -12.67 13.29 10.98
N SER A 753 -12.76 14.23 11.92
CA SER A 753 -11.57 14.77 12.57
C SER A 753 -10.85 13.72 13.43
N LEU A 754 -11.60 12.82 14.07
CA LEU A 754 -11.06 11.68 14.82
C LEU A 754 -10.26 10.73 13.91
N PHE A 755 -10.83 10.39 12.75
CA PHE A 755 -10.14 9.63 11.71
C PHE A 755 -8.88 10.35 11.19
N GLU A 756 -8.94 11.67 11.04
CA GLU A 756 -7.75 12.46 10.69
C GLU A 756 -6.69 12.40 11.80
N GLN A 757 -7.02 12.64 13.07
CA GLN A 757 -6.06 12.55 14.19
C GLN A 757 -5.39 11.16 14.27
N TRP A 758 -6.16 10.08 14.08
CA TRP A 758 -5.61 8.72 13.97
C TRP A 758 -4.66 8.58 12.77
N ARG A 759 -5.00 9.17 11.62
CA ARG A 759 -4.10 9.23 10.46
C ARG A 759 -2.83 10.02 10.71
N LEU A 760 -2.90 11.11 11.48
CA LEU A 760 -1.73 11.92 11.85
C LEU A 760 -0.78 11.12 12.75
N SER A 761 -1.35 10.31 13.64
CA SER A 761 -0.64 9.49 14.63
C SER A 761 -0.11 8.15 14.08
N GLY A 762 0.12 8.08 12.75
CA GLY A 762 0.69 6.92 12.08
C GLY A 762 -0.30 5.79 11.74
N MET A 763 -1.59 5.97 11.99
CA MET A 763 -2.65 4.96 11.77
C MET A 763 -2.38 3.64 12.52
N GLN A 764 -2.11 3.69 13.82
CA GLN A 764 -1.76 2.50 14.62
C GLN A 764 -2.84 1.39 14.49
N PRO A 765 -2.48 0.13 14.16
CA PRO A 765 -3.44 -0.94 13.86
C PRO A 765 -4.38 -1.34 15.00
N GLU A 766 -3.98 -1.08 16.24
CA GLU A 766 -4.75 -1.28 17.47
C GLU A 766 -5.95 -0.34 17.51
N GLU A 767 -5.74 0.87 16.96
CA GLU A 767 -6.66 2.00 17.02
C GLU A 767 -7.52 2.17 15.75
N ASN A 768 -7.61 1.12 14.91
CA ASN A 768 -8.42 1.08 13.68
C ASN A 768 -9.92 1.42 13.90
N TRP A 769 -10.41 1.41 15.14
CA TRP A 769 -11.76 1.86 15.48
C TRP A 769 -12.03 3.31 15.05
N ALA A 770 -11.01 4.15 14.95
CA ALA A 770 -11.13 5.52 14.42
C ALA A 770 -11.57 5.57 12.95
N LEU A 771 -11.12 4.61 12.13
CA LEU A 771 -11.61 4.44 10.75
C LEU A 771 -13.04 3.89 10.77
N HIS A 772 -13.34 2.91 11.64
CA HIS A 772 -14.69 2.33 11.72
C HIS A 772 -15.75 3.29 12.30
N ALA A 773 -15.36 4.28 13.09
CA ALA A 773 -16.24 5.34 13.58
C ALA A 773 -16.88 6.16 12.43
N LEU A 774 -16.18 6.33 11.30
CA LEU A 774 -16.76 6.89 10.08
C LEU A 774 -17.96 6.08 9.57
N GLY A 775 -17.97 4.77 9.80
CA GLY A 775 -19.04 3.86 9.40
C GLY A 775 -20.31 4.03 10.23
N TRP A 776 -20.18 4.46 11.48
CA TRP A 776 -21.29 4.55 12.44
C TRP A 776 -21.84 5.97 12.61
N LEU A 777 -21.00 6.98 12.42
CA LEU A 777 -21.30 8.40 12.66
C LEU A 777 -21.17 9.29 11.41
N GLY A 778 -20.65 8.76 10.30
CA GLY A 778 -20.42 9.51 9.07
C GLY A 778 -21.67 9.71 8.19
N ASP A 779 -21.49 10.49 7.14
CA ASP A 779 -22.51 10.95 6.20
C ASP A 779 -22.04 10.85 4.74
N ASP A 780 -22.82 11.38 3.79
CA ASP A 780 -22.42 11.39 2.38
C ASP A 780 -21.21 12.30 2.08
N ASP A 781 -20.91 13.34 2.88
CA ASP A 781 -19.63 14.04 2.74
C ASP A 781 -18.45 13.17 3.18
N THR A 782 -18.62 12.41 4.27
CA THR A 782 -17.68 11.38 4.73
C THR A 782 -17.39 10.36 3.62
N VAL A 783 -18.42 9.85 2.92
CA VAL A 783 -18.25 8.99 1.73
C VAL A 783 -17.38 9.67 0.67
N ARG A 784 -17.73 10.92 0.30
CA ARG A 784 -17.05 11.67 -0.77
C ARG A 784 -15.59 11.98 -0.45
N ARG A 785 -15.23 12.14 0.82
CA ARG A 785 -13.87 12.39 1.30
C ARG A 785 -13.07 11.10 1.53
N LEU A 786 -13.70 10.04 2.01
CA LEU A 786 -13.07 8.74 2.25
C LEU A 786 -12.75 7.98 0.95
N ALA A 787 -13.69 7.97 0.00
CA ALA A 787 -13.54 7.20 -1.23
C ALA A 787 -12.24 7.46 -2.06
N PRO A 788 -11.75 8.71 -2.26
CA PRO A 788 -10.46 8.92 -2.91
C PRO A 788 -9.27 8.41 -2.07
N ILE A 789 -9.34 8.50 -0.74
CA ILE A 789 -8.30 7.98 0.17
C ILE A 789 -8.20 6.45 0.03
N VAL A 790 -9.34 5.75 0.09
CA VAL A 790 -9.42 4.28 -0.06
C VAL A 790 -8.85 3.80 -1.40
N ARG A 791 -9.07 4.55 -2.49
CA ARG A 791 -8.52 4.25 -3.82
C ARG A 791 -7.00 4.42 -3.89
N ASN A 792 -6.41 5.32 -3.10
CA ASN A 792 -4.98 5.63 -3.12
C ASN A 792 -4.16 4.78 -2.17
N TRP A 793 -4.72 4.41 -1.00
CA TRP A 793 -4.05 3.66 0.06
C TRP A 793 -3.24 2.43 -0.36
N PRO A 794 -3.65 1.58 -1.33
CA PRO A 794 -2.80 0.48 -1.80
C PRO A 794 -1.44 0.97 -2.34
N GLY A 795 -1.43 2.08 -3.07
CA GLY A 795 -0.21 2.72 -3.58
C GLY A 795 0.67 3.35 -2.49
N GLU A 796 0.11 3.63 -1.31
CA GLU A 796 0.81 4.14 -0.13
C GLU A 796 1.29 3.00 0.81
N GLY A 797 1.17 1.74 0.37
CA GLY A 797 1.46 0.53 1.14
C GLY A 797 0.38 0.12 2.15
N ALA A 798 -0.78 0.79 2.16
CA ALA A 798 -1.84 0.63 3.16
C ALA A 798 -3.01 -0.29 2.68
N HIS A 799 -2.69 -1.38 1.99
CA HIS A 799 -3.66 -2.33 1.39
C HIS A 799 -4.77 -2.79 2.36
N GLN A 800 -4.42 -3.20 3.57
CA GLN A 800 -5.40 -3.66 4.57
C GLN A 800 -6.36 -2.54 5.02
N ARG A 801 -5.87 -1.29 5.12
CA ARG A 801 -6.72 -0.13 5.43
C ARG A 801 -7.66 0.19 4.28
N ALA A 802 -7.23 -0.02 3.03
CA ALA A 802 -8.11 0.10 1.88
C ALA A 802 -9.27 -0.91 1.93
N VAL A 803 -9.01 -2.16 2.29
CA VAL A 803 -10.06 -3.17 2.52
C VAL A 803 -11.00 -2.74 3.65
N GLN A 804 -10.48 -2.31 4.80
CA GLN A 804 -11.29 -1.78 5.92
C GLN A 804 -12.11 -0.54 5.52
N GLY A 805 -11.57 0.29 4.62
CA GLY A 805 -12.29 1.44 4.07
C GLY A 805 -13.47 1.04 3.18
N LEU A 806 -13.40 -0.11 2.50
CA LEU A 806 -14.57 -0.70 1.84
C LEU A 806 -15.60 -1.19 2.87
N ASP A 807 -15.17 -1.78 3.99
CA ASP A 807 -16.09 -2.16 5.08
C ASP A 807 -16.83 -0.94 5.65
N VAL A 808 -16.14 0.19 5.81
CA VAL A 808 -16.76 1.47 6.23
C VAL A 808 -17.79 1.96 5.22
N LEU A 809 -17.49 1.92 3.92
CA LEU A 809 -18.45 2.29 2.87
C LEU A 809 -19.66 1.34 2.83
N THR A 810 -19.47 0.03 3.04
CA THR A 810 -20.59 -0.92 3.21
C THR A 810 -21.43 -0.58 4.44
N THR A 811 -20.80 -0.22 5.56
CA THR A 811 -21.48 0.10 6.82
C THR A 811 -22.32 1.38 6.74
N LEU A 812 -21.84 2.40 6.03
CA LEU A 812 -22.59 3.63 5.77
C LEU A 812 -23.86 3.39 4.95
N GLY A 813 -23.83 2.41 4.04
CA GLY A 813 -25.03 1.87 3.37
C GLY A 813 -25.81 2.80 2.43
N SER A 814 -25.47 4.09 2.35
CA SER A 814 -26.15 5.06 1.49
C SER A 814 -25.96 4.76 -0.01
N ASP A 815 -26.87 5.24 -0.85
CA ASP A 815 -26.74 5.06 -2.31
C ASP A 815 -25.45 5.70 -2.84
N THR A 816 -25.02 6.83 -2.25
CA THR A 816 -23.73 7.46 -2.53
C THR A 816 -22.57 6.53 -2.16
N ALA A 817 -22.62 5.86 -1.00
CA ALA A 817 -21.59 4.90 -0.58
C ALA A 817 -21.51 3.69 -1.54
N LEU A 818 -22.66 3.11 -1.88
CA LEU A 818 -22.76 1.95 -2.78
C LEU A 818 -22.33 2.29 -4.22
N LEU A 819 -22.69 3.48 -4.73
CA LEU A 819 -22.21 4.00 -6.01
C LEU A 819 -20.67 4.16 -6.01
N HIS A 820 -20.12 4.73 -4.94
CA HIS A 820 -18.66 4.90 -4.80
C HIS A 820 -17.92 3.55 -4.69
N LEU A 821 -18.52 2.56 -4.03
CA LEU A 821 -18.02 1.19 -3.88
C LEU A 821 -18.05 0.43 -5.22
N HIS A 822 -19.16 0.45 -5.96
CA HIS A 822 -19.26 -0.12 -7.31
C HIS A 822 -18.25 0.54 -8.27
N GLY A 823 -18.09 1.86 -8.19
CA GLY A 823 -17.06 2.57 -8.96
C GLY A 823 -15.62 2.10 -8.67
N MET A 824 -15.33 1.59 -7.47
CA MET A 824 -14.05 0.97 -7.13
C MET A 824 -13.95 -0.47 -7.67
N ALA A 825 -15.01 -1.26 -7.49
CA ALA A 825 -15.12 -2.64 -8.01
C ALA A 825 -14.90 -2.71 -9.53
N GLN A 826 -15.29 -1.67 -10.27
CA GLN A 826 -15.08 -1.60 -11.71
C GLN A 826 -13.68 -1.07 -12.10
N ARG A 827 -13.21 0.01 -11.48
CA ARG A 827 -12.14 0.87 -12.07
C ARG A 827 -10.87 1.02 -11.25
N VAL A 828 -10.77 0.47 -10.03
CA VAL A 828 -9.55 0.67 -9.24
C VAL A 828 -8.40 -0.18 -9.78
N LYS A 829 -7.23 0.43 -10.00
CA LYS A 829 -6.06 -0.20 -10.65
C LYS A 829 -5.40 -1.32 -9.85
N PHE A 830 -5.78 -1.49 -8.59
CA PHE A 830 -5.17 -2.45 -7.66
C PHE A 830 -6.02 -3.73 -7.60
N LYS A 831 -5.55 -4.82 -8.25
CA LYS A 831 -6.28 -6.11 -8.41
C LYS A 831 -6.99 -6.57 -7.12
N GLY A 832 -6.27 -6.62 -5.99
CA GLY A 832 -6.84 -7.08 -4.70
C GLY A 832 -7.94 -6.19 -4.12
N LEU A 833 -7.80 -4.86 -4.24
CA LEU A 833 -8.85 -3.93 -3.81
C LEU A 833 -10.08 -3.99 -4.73
N LYS A 834 -9.85 -4.21 -6.04
CA LYS A 834 -10.90 -4.40 -7.04
C LYS A 834 -11.74 -5.63 -6.71
N ALA A 835 -11.09 -6.78 -6.51
CA ALA A 835 -11.76 -8.04 -6.15
C ALA A 835 -12.57 -7.91 -4.86
N ARG A 836 -12.00 -7.34 -3.80
CA ARG A 836 -12.69 -7.16 -2.51
C ARG A 836 -13.85 -6.15 -2.57
N ALA A 837 -13.79 -5.16 -3.45
CA ALA A 837 -14.91 -4.26 -3.71
C ALA A 837 -16.02 -4.95 -4.53
N GLN A 838 -15.66 -5.82 -5.47
CA GLN A 838 -16.59 -6.63 -6.25
C GLN A 838 -17.37 -7.61 -5.36
N GLU A 839 -16.66 -8.40 -4.54
CA GLU A 839 -17.25 -9.33 -3.57
C GLU A 839 -18.27 -8.65 -2.64
N LYS A 840 -17.97 -7.43 -2.19
CA LYS A 840 -18.89 -6.63 -1.36
C LYS A 840 -20.13 -6.15 -2.11
N ILE A 841 -20.01 -5.79 -3.38
CA ILE A 841 -21.15 -5.43 -4.22
C ILE A 841 -22.00 -6.65 -4.51
N GLU A 842 -21.39 -7.80 -4.77
CA GLU A 842 -22.07 -9.09 -4.96
C GLU A 842 -22.80 -9.52 -3.69
N GLN A 843 -22.20 -9.36 -2.50
CA GLN A 843 -22.87 -9.60 -1.22
C GLN A 843 -24.12 -8.70 -1.06
N VAL A 844 -23.99 -7.38 -1.18
CA VAL A 844 -25.12 -6.45 -1.04
C VAL A 844 -26.19 -6.65 -2.12
N ALA A 845 -25.80 -7.11 -3.31
CA ALA A 845 -26.73 -7.44 -4.38
C ALA A 845 -27.48 -8.76 -4.09
N ALA A 846 -26.77 -9.81 -3.65
CA ALA A 846 -27.36 -11.09 -3.27
C ALA A 846 -28.32 -10.96 -2.07
N GLU A 847 -27.97 -10.17 -1.05
CA GLU A 847 -28.85 -9.80 0.07
C GLU A 847 -30.16 -9.12 -0.39
N ARG A 848 -30.18 -8.54 -1.60
CA ARG A 848 -31.34 -7.88 -2.23
C ARG A 848 -31.96 -8.68 -3.37
N GLY A 849 -31.46 -9.89 -3.68
CA GLY A 849 -31.91 -10.72 -4.79
C GLY A 849 -31.60 -10.16 -6.18
N LEU A 850 -30.45 -9.48 -6.33
CA LEU A 850 -30.00 -8.80 -7.55
C LEU A 850 -28.58 -9.24 -7.95
N SER A 851 -28.23 -9.08 -9.22
CA SER A 851 -26.82 -9.03 -9.65
C SER A 851 -26.18 -7.66 -9.34
N GLY A 852 -24.84 -7.60 -9.30
CA GLY A 852 -24.12 -6.34 -9.05
C GLY A 852 -24.40 -5.22 -10.06
N GLU A 853 -24.67 -5.57 -11.33
CA GLU A 853 -25.05 -4.61 -12.37
C GLU A 853 -26.52 -4.16 -12.24
N GLU A 854 -27.42 -5.03 -11.81
CA GLU A 854 -28.82 -4.68 -11.50
C GLU A 854 -28.97 -3.81 -10.25
N LEU A 855 -28.12 -4.05 -9.24
CA LEU A 855 -27.99 -3.16 -8.09
C LEU A 855 -27.50 -1.79 -8.57
N ALA A 856 -26.43 -1.75 -9.37
CA ALA A 856 -25.93 -0.50 -9.96
C ALA A 856 -26.99 0.23 -10.80
N ASP A 857 -27.84 -0.48 -11.56
CA ASP A 857 -28.96 0.12 -12.31
C ASP A 857 -29.98 0.82 -11.41
N ARG A 858 -30.17 0.34 -10.17
CA ARG A 858 -31.11 0.91 -9.17
C ARG A 858 -30.49 2.01 -8.29
N LEU A 859 -29.16 2.09 -8.16
CA LEU A 859 -28.43 3.04 -7.31
C LEU A 859 -28.24 4.46 -7.90
N VAL A 860 -29.17 4.96 -8.70
CA VAL A 860 -29.12 6.36 -9.17
C VAL A 860 -30.06 7.20 -8.30
N PRO A 861 -29.55 8.22 -7.58
CA PRO A 861 -30.41 9.16 -6.89
C PRO A 861 -31.25 9.98 -7.87
N ASP A 862 -32.47 10.33 -7.47
CA ASP A 862 -33.28 11.32 -8.18
C ASP A 862 -32.72 12.75 -8.09
N PHE A 863 -31.82 12.99 -7.13
CA PHE A 863 -31.21 14.27 -6.77
C PHE A 863 -32.21 15.37 -6.36
N GLY A 864 -33.42 15.01 -5.92
CA GLY A 864 -34.49 15.97 -5.66
C GLY A 864 -34.92 16.74 -6.92
N LEU A 865 -34.84 16.07 -8.07
CA LEU A 865 -35.34 16.59 -9.34
C LEU A 865 -36.83 16.28 -9.51
N ASP A 866 -37.56 17.24 -10.07
CA ASP A 866 -38.95 17.11 -10.47
C ASP A 866 -39.11 16.08 -11.62
N ALA A 867 -40.36 15.69 -11.92
CA ALA A 867 -40.65 14.67 -12.94
C ALA A 867 -40.23 15.06 -14.38
N ASP A 868 -40.00 16.35 -14.66
CA ASP A 868 -39.41 16.82 -15.93
C ASP A 868 -37.87 16.73 -15.97
N GLY A 869 -37.24 16.35 -14.84
CA GLY A 869 -35.80 16.29 -14.65
C GLY A 869 -35.16 17.65 -14.41
N SER A 870 -35.92 18.63 -13.87
CA SER A 870 -35.43 19.94 -13.43
C SER A 870 -35.46 20.09 -11.91
N THR A 871 -34.93 21.19 -11.37
CA THR A 871 -35.15 21.58 -9.96
C THR A 871 -35.03 23.09 -9.81
N VAL A 872 -35.73 23.68 -8.84
CA VAL A 872 -35.71 25.12 -8.59
C VAL A 872 -34.70 25.47 -7.50
N VAL A 873 -33.85 26.46 -7.81
CA VAL A 873 -33.01 27.20 -6.86
C VAL A 873 -33.70 28.53 -6.58
N ASP A 874 -34.10 28.72 -5.33
CA ASP A 874 -34.76 29.96 -4.87
C ASP A 874 -33.74 30.88 -4.18
N TYR A 875 -33.78 32.17 -4.47
CA TYR A 875 -33.04 33.24 -3.76
C TYR A 875 -34.03 34.22 -3.07
N GLY A 876 -35.34 33.90 -3.03
CA GLY A 876 -36.41 34.77 -2.57
C GLY A 876 -37.15 35.42 -3.75
N PRO A 877 -36.89 36.70 -4.08
CA PRO A 877 -37.54 37.35 -5.22
C PRO A 877 -37.04 36.84 -6.58
N ARG A 878 -35.85 36.21 -6.63
CA ARG A 878 -35.28 35.61 -7.85
C ARG A 878 -35.26 34.09 -7.73
N ARG A 879 -35.73 33.42 -8.78
CA ARG A 879 -35.74 31.95 -8.90
C ARG A 879 -35.01 31.52 -10.17
N PHE A 880 -34.39 30.36 -10.12
CA PHE A 880 -33.64 29.79 -11.22
C PHE A 880 -33.99 28.31 -11.40
N THR A 881 -34.17 27.88 -12.65
CA THR A 881 -34.45 26.46 -12.96
C THR A 881 -33.17 25.79 -13.42
N VAL A 882 -32.79 24.68 -12.78
CA VAL A 882 -31.67 23.83 -13.17
C VAL A 882 -32.15 22.81 -14.20
N GLY A 883 -31.41 22.63 -15.29
CA GLY A 883 -31.63 21.58 -16.28
C GLY A 883 -30.31 20.96 -16.74
N PHE A 884 -30.36 19.89 -17.56
CA PHE A 884 -29.19 19.06 -17.89
C PHE A 884 -28.94 18.94 -19.39
N ASP A 885 -27.66 19.00 -19.79
CA ASP A 885 -27.23 18.77 -21.17
C ASP A 885 -27.12 17.28 -21.53
N GLU A 886 -26.69 16.97 -22.76
CA GLU A 886 -26.52 15.61 -23.27
C GLU A 886 -25.49 14.77 -22.50
N HIS A 887 -24.59 15.41 -21.75
CA HIS A 887 -23.63 14.76 -20.85
C HIS A 887 -24.07 14.84 -19.38
N LEU A 888 -25.34 15.15 -19.12
CA LEU A 888 -25.92 15.44 -17.81
C LEU A 888 -25.18 16.54 -17.02
N ARG A 889 -24.55 17.50 -17.70
CA ARG A 889 -23.94 18.65 -17.02
C ARG A 889 -25.05 19.66 -16.69
N PRO A 890 -25.22 20.07 -15.43
CA PRO A 890 -26.24 21.02 -15.06
C PRO A 890 -25.94 22.41 -15.62
N TYR A 891 -26.99 23.06 -16.10
CA TYR A 891 -27.04 24.47 -16.46
C TYR A 891 -28.20 25.15 -15.73
N VAL A 892 -28.19 26.48 -15.72
CA VAL A 892 -29.19 27.30 -15.01
C VAL A 892 -29.94 28.17 -16.00
N LEU A 893 -31.27 28.21 -15.92
CA LEU A 893 -32.13 29.18 -16.57
C LEU A 893 -32.53 30.25 -15.55
N ASP A 894 -32.43 31.53 -15.91
CA ASP A 894 -33.06 32.60 -15.13
C ASP A 894 -34.55 32.77 -15.49
N GLN A 895 -35.27 33.62 -14.75
CA GLN A 895 -36.71 33.89 -14.95
C GLN A 895 -37.06 34.36 -16.39
N GLY A 896 -36.09 34.83 -17.18
CA GLY A 896 -36.26 35.18 -18.59
C GLY A 896 -35.93 34.04 -19.56
N GLY A 897 -35.70 32.81 -19.07
CA GLY A 897 -35.32 31.64 -19.86
C GLY A 897 -33.87 31.65 -20.35
N LYS A 898 -33.02 32.57 -19.90
CA LYS A 898 -31.64 32.68 -20.41
C LYS A 898 -30.72 31.67 -19.73
N ARG A 899 -30.13 30.78 -20.54
CA ARG A 899 -29.19 29.74 -20.10
C ARG A 899 -27.84 30.31 -19.63
N ARG A 900 -27.37 29.81 -18.49
CA ARG A 900 -26.12 30.16 -17.80
C ARG A 900 -25.40 28.88 -17.36
N LYS A 901 -24.06 28.95 -17.23
CA LYS A 901 -23.21 27.82 -16.79
C LYS A 901 -23.14 27.63 -15.27
N ASP A 902 -23.59 28.63 -14.51
CA ASP A 902 -23.54 28.62 -13.03
C ASP A 902 -24.58 29.59 -12.45
N LEU A 903 -24.84 29.46 -11.14
CA LEU A 903 -25.71 30.36 -10.40
C LEU A 903 -25.10 31.76 -10.27
N PRO A 904 -25.86 32.84 -10.58
CA PRO A 904 -25.37 34.19 -10.37
C PRO A 904 -25.09 34.47 -8.89
N LYS A 905 -24.21 35.44 -8.60
CA LYS A 905 -24.01 35.92 -7.23
C LYS A 905 -25.33 36.46 -6.67
N PRO A 906 -25.60 36.28 -5.36
CA PRO A 906 -26.70 36.97 -4.68
C PRO A 906 -26.55 38.49 -4.85
N GLY A 907 -27.67 39.18 -5.06
CA GLY A 907 -27.77 40.63 -5.14
C GLY A 907 -28.34 41.22 -3.85
N ALA A 908 -28.33 42.55 -3.73
CA ALA A 908 -28.75 43.27 -2.52
C ALA A 908 -30.25 43.17 -2.16
N GLN A 909 -31.06 42.49 -2.99
CA GLN A 909 -32.49 42.23 -2.74
C GLN A 909 -32.80 40.74 -2.56
N ASP A 910 -31.82 39.86 -2.73
CA ASP A 910 -32.02 38.42 -2.48
C ASP A 910 -31.92 38.13 -0.98
N ASP A 911 -32.53 37.03 -0.55
CA ASP A 911 -32.36 36.50 0.80
C ASP A 911 -30.93 35.92 0.94
N ALA A 912 -30.15 36.45 1.88
CA ALA A 912 -28.74 36.12 2.01
C ALA A 912 -28.49 34.71 2.59
N GLU A 913 -29.34 34.23 3.50
CA GLU A 913 -29.20 32.92 4.13
C GLU A 913 -29.66 31.83 3.17
N LEU A 914 -30.84 32.02 2.59
CA LEU A 914 -31.46 31.09 1.65
C LEU A 914 -30.63 30.98 0.35
N ALA A 915 -30.10 32.10 -0.18
CA ALA A 915 -29.19 32.04 -1.33
C ALA A 915 -27.82 31.40 -1.00
N ALA A 916 -27.33 31.49 0.24
CA ALA A 916 -26.10 30.78 0.65
C ALA A 916 -26.33 29.27 0.75
N ALA A 917 -27.44 28.85 1.38
CA ALA A 917 -27.85 27.45 1.48
C ALA A 917 -28.07 26.81 0.10
N GLU A 918 -28.80 27.49 -0.78
CA GLU A 918 -29.08 26.99 -2.14
C GLU A 918 -27.83 26.93 -3.03
N ARG A 919 -26.87 27.84 -2.85
CA ARG A 919 -25.55 27.73 -3.50
C ARG A 919 -24.74 26.53 -3.00
N LYS A 920 -24.81 26.19 -1.69
CA LYS A 920 -24.22 24.96 -1.13
C LYS A 920 -24.90 23.72 -1.75
N ARG A 921 -26.24 23.69 -1.81
CA ARG A 921 -27.05 22.62 -2.43
C ARG A 921 -26.68 22.42 -3.91
N PHE A 922 -26.63 23.48 -4.71
CA PHE A 922 -26.29 23.40 -6.13
C PHE A 922 -24.82 22.98 -6.38
N ALA A 923 -23.88 23.39 -5.52
CA ALA A 923 -22.49 22.96 -5.61
C ALA A 923 -22.33 21.45 -5.32
N ALA A 924 -23.09 20.91 -4.35
CA ALA A 924 -23.16 19.47 -4.10
C ALA A 924 -23.78 18.72 -5.30
N LEU A 925 -24.95 19.17 -5.79
CA LEU A 925 -25.61 18.63 -6.99
C LEU A 925 -24.65 18.55 -8.19
N LYS A 926 -23.88 19.62 -8.46
CA LYS A 926 -22.85 19.67 -9.53
C LYS A 926 -21.76 18.61 -9.38
N LYS A 927 -21.37 18.30 -8.14
CA LYS A 927 -20.33 17.31 -7.82
C LYS A 927 -20.87 15.89 -8.00
N ASP A 928 -22.03 15.61 -7.43
CA ASP A 928 -22.60 14.26 -7.37
C ASP A 928 -23.13 13.81 -8.74
N VAL A 929 -23.88 14.68 -9.44
CA VAL A 929 -24.37 14.39 -10.80
C VAL A 929 -23.20 14.16 -11.76
N ARG A 930 -22.09 14.90 -11.64
CA ARG A 930 -20.91 14.68 -12.50
C ARG A 930 -20.36 13.25 -12.39
N THR A 931 -20.33 12.69 -11.17
CA THR A 931 -19.86 11.32 -10.93
C THR A 931 -20.82 10.29 -11.46
N VAL A 932 -22.13 10.45 -11.23
CA VAL A 932 -23.19 9.59 -11.80
C VAL A 932 -23.18 9.65 -13.33
N ALA A 933 -23.13 10.84 -13.91
CA ALA A 933 -23.23 11.06 -15.35
C ALA A 933 -22.16 10.30 -16.14
N SER A 934 -20.89 10.46 -15.76
CA SER A 934 -19.78 9.76 -16.42
C SER A 934 -19.83 8.24 -16.27
N ASP A 935 -20.47 7.72 -15.22
CA ASP A 935 -20.71 6.28 -15.11
C ASP A 935 -21.89 5.82 -15.98
N ARG A 936 -23.03 6.53 -15.97
CA ARG A 936 -24.22 6.15 -16.74
C ARG A 936 -24.00 6.19 -18.24
N VAL A 937 -23.31 7.21 -18.74
CA VAL A 937 -22.93 7.31 -20.16
C VAL A 937 -22.11 6.10 -20.57
N ARG A 938 -21.05 5.77 -19.81
CA ARG A 938 -20.20 4.60 -20.04
C ARG A 938 -21.00 3.29 -19.96
N ARG A 939 -21.82 3.07 -18.93
CA ARG A 939 -22.58 1.80 -18.78
C ARG A 939 -23.61 1.59 -19.90
N LEU A 940 -24.15 2.66 -20.49
CA LEU A 940 -25.01 2.59 -21.67
C LEU A 940 -24.23 2.28 -22.96
N GLU A 941 -23.00 2.78 -23.08
CA GLU A 941 -22.06 2.44 -24.16
C GLU A 941 -21.58 0.98 -24.03
N ASP A 942 -21.17 0.55 -22.84
CA ASP A 942 -20.80 -0.84 -22.53
C ASP A 942 -21.97 -1.80 -22.81
N ALA A 943 -23.22 -1.43 -22.49
CA ALA A 943 -24.41 -2.22 -22.79
C ALA A 943 -24.74 -2.28 -24.31
N MET A 944 -24.40 -1.24 -25.08
CA MET A 944 -24.50 -1.28 -26.54
C MET A 944 -23.51 -2.31 -27.13
N VAL A 945 -22.29 -2.36 -26.60
CA VAL A 945 -21.20 -3.23 -27.07
C VAL A 945 -21.41 -4.68 -26.63
N THR A 946 -21.72 -4.92 -25.36
CA THR A 946 -21.94 -6.26 -24.79
C THR A 946 -23.33 -6.83 -25.06
N GLY A 947 -24.22 -6.07 -25.71
CA GLY A 947 -25.57 -6.51 -26.07
C GLY A 947 -26.54 -6.66 -24.90
N ARG A 948 -26.18 -6.24 -23.68
CA ARG A 948 -27.02 -6.30 -22.46
C ARG A 948 -28.39 -5.69 -22.71
N SER A 949 -29.42 -6.37 -22.20
CA SER A 949 -30.81 -5.94 -22.30
C SER A 949 -31.52 -5.92 -20.96
N TRP A 950 -32.64 -5.20 -20.90
CA TRP A 950 -33.56 -5.14 -19.75
C TRP A 950 -34.96 -5.52 -20.21
N THR A 951 -35.79 -6.03 -19.29
CA THR A 951 -37.23 -6.19 -19.59
C THR A 951 -37.88 -4.83 -19.88
N ALA A 952 -38.96 -4.79 -20.67
CA ALA A 952 -39.67 -3.55 -20.97
C ALA A 952 -40.11 -2.77 -19.71
N GLY A 953 -40.53 -3.47 -18.66
CA GLY A 953 -40.89 -2.88 -17.37
C GLY A 953 -39.70 -2.26 -16.61
N GLU A 954 -38.53 -2.92 -16.63
CA GLU A 954 -37.31 -2.36 -16.05
C GLU A 954 -36.78 -1.17 -16.85
N PHE A 955 -36.80 -1.26 -18.18
CA PHE A 955 -36.45 -0.14 -19.05
C PHE A 955 -37.34 1.08 -18.73
N HIS A 956 -38.65 0.90 -18.58
CA HIS A 956 -39.53 2.00 -18.24
C HIS A 956 -39.26 2.58 -16.83
N ARG A 957 -39.06 1.72 -15.83
CA ARG A 957 -38.84 2.13 -14.42
C ARG A 957 -37.48 2.79 -14.18
N LEU A 958 -36.39 2.17 -14.65
CA LEU A 958 -35.02 2.54 -14.31
C LEU A 958 -34.46 3.63 -15.25
N PHE A 959 -34.95 3.69 -16.50
CA PHE A 959 -34.38 4.56 -17.54
C PHE A 959 -35.37 5.64 -17.99
N VAL A 960 -36.57 5.27 -18.45
CA VAL A 960 -37.53 6.23 -19.04
C VAL A 960 -38.17 7.14 -17.99
N SER A 961 -38.55 6.58 -16.84
CA SER A 961 -39.26 7.31 -15.79
C SER A 961 -38.35 8.15 -14.89
N HIS A 962 -37.07 7.83 -14.85
CA HIS A 962 -36.09 8.42 -13.94
C HIS A 962 -35.81 9.90 -14.28
N PRO A 963 -35.94 10.85 -13.33
CA PRO A 963 -35.73 12.29 -13.56
C PRO A 963 -34.40 12.65 -14.24
N LEU A 964 -33.27 12.14 -13.72
CA LEU A 964 -31.95 12.34 -14.33
C LEU A 964 -31.69 11.45 -15.55
N VAL A 965 -31.83 10.12 -15.45
CA VAL A 965 -31.40 9.18 -16.52
C VAL A 965 -32.23 9.31 -17.79
N GLY A 966 -33.52 9.69 -17.70
CA GLY A 966 -34.39 9.89 -18.86
C GLY A 966 -33.85 10.90 -19.88
N HIS A 967 -33.02 11.86 -19.44
CA HIS A 967 -32.30 12.78 -20.32
C HIS A 967 -31.31 12.07 -21.27
N LEU A 968 -30.60 11.03 -20.80
CA LEU A 968 -29.71 10.24 -21.67
C LEU A 968 -30.51 9.36 -22.63
N VAL A 969 -31.57 8.76 -22.12
CA VAL A 969 -32.36 7.72 -22.81
C VAL A 969 -33.08 8.27 -24.05
N ARG A 970 -33.57 9.52 -23.98
CA ARG A 970 -34.17 10.27 -25.11
C ARG A 970 -33.17 10.61 -26.22
N ARG A 971 -31.87 10.54 -25.94
CA ARG A 971 -30.76 10.88 -26.85
C ARG A 971 -30.08 9.65 -27.45
N LEU A 972 -30.72 8.49 -27.34
CA LEU A 972 -30.25 7.20 -27.86
C LEU A 972 -31.34 6.51 -28.70
N VAL A 973 -30.90 5.70 -29.66
CA VAL A 973 -31.74 4.72 -30.37
C VAL A 973 -31.67 3.39 -29.63
N TRP A 974 -32.82 2.75 -29.48
CA TRP A 974 -33.03 1.52 -28.73
C TRP A 974 -33.61 0.46 -29.64
N LEU A 975 -33.39 -0.81 -29.30
CA LEU A 975 -33.90 -1.97 -30.01
C LEU A 975 -34.87 -2.73 -29.11
N ARG A 976 -36.06 -3.01 -29.62
CA ARG A 976 -36.92 -4.08 -29.11
C ARG A 976 -36.37 -5.41 -29.66
N VAL A 977 -36.08 -6.36 -28.77
CA VAL A 977 -35.67 -7.72 -29.11
C VAL A 977 -36.57 -8.76 -28.44
N PRO A 978 -36.72 -9.98 -29.00
CA PRO A 978 -37.40 -11.08 -28.32
C PRO A 978 -36.71 -11.44 -27.00
N ALA A 979 -37.47 -11.94 -26.03
CA ALA A 979 -36.87 -12.59 -24.86
C ALA A 979 -36.05 -13.81 -25.31
N GLY A 980 -34.77 -13.86 -24.93
CA GLY A 980 -33.95 -15.06 -25.07
C GLY A 980 -34.24 -16.06 -23.94
N PRO A 981 -33.73 -17.31 -24.03
CA PRO A 981 -33.67 -18.18 -22.86
C PRO A 981 -32.81 -17.52 -21.77
N PRO A 982 -33.13 -17.71 -20.47
CA PRO A 982 -32.37 -17.11 -19.39
C PRO A 982 -30.95 -17.71 -19.31
N GLU A 983 -29.97 -16.84 -19.01
CA GLU A 983 -28.59 -17.23 -18.72
C GLU A 983 -28.58 -18.30 -17.60
N GLY A 984 -27.93 -19.44 -17.87
CA GLY A 984 -27.88 -20.58 -16.94
C GLY A 984 -28.76 -21.79 -17.31
N SER A 985 -29.48 -21.76 -18.43
CA SER A 985 -30.12 -22.97 -18.98
C SER A 985 -29.08 -23.90 -19.61
N PRO A 986 -29.02 -25.21 -19.28
CA PRO A 986 -28.05 -26.12 -19.92
C PRO A 986 -28.40 -26.33 -21.40
N GLU A 987 -27.49 -25.98 -22.31
CA GLU A 987 -27.70 -26.15 -23.75
C GLU A 987 -27.69 -27.63 -24.15
N GLU A 988 -28.80 -28.12 -24.72
CA GLU A 988 -28.81 -29.38 -25.44
C GLU A 988 -27.95 -29.24 -26.71
N THR A 989 -26.89 -30.05 -26.80
CA THR A 989 -25.89 -29.97 -27.86
C THR A 989 -26.49 -30.39 -29.22
N PRO A 990 -26.51 -29.55 -30.27
CA PRO A 990 -26.97 -29.97 -31.59
C PRO A 990 -25.88 -30.80 -32.28
N GLN A 991 -25.94 -32.12 -32.21
CA GLN A 991 -25.06 -32.97 -33.03
C GLN A 991 -25.31 -32.76 -34.53
N GLY A 992 -24.29 -32.25 -35.22
CA GLY A 992 -24.03 -32.57 -36.63
C GLY A 992 -24.71 -31.68 -37.67
N ARG A 993 -24.03 -30.61 -38.08
CA ARG A 993 -24.05 -30.15 -39.48
C ARG A 993 -22.66 -29.69 -39.93
N ALA A 994 -22.23 -30.18 -41.08
CA ALA A 994 -20.89 -29.98 -41.61
C ALA A 994 -20.74 -28.62 -42.31
N ALA A 995 -19.48 -28.23 -42.52
CA ALA A 995 -19.04 -26.95 -43.05
C ALA A 995 -19.70 -26.49 -44.37
N GLY A 996 -19.84 -25.18 -44.52
CA GLY A 996 -20.04 -24.51 -45.80
C GLY A 996 -21.20 -23.51 -45.83
N GLY A 997 -20.86 -22.22 -45.84
CA GLY A 997 -21.79 -21.14 -46.22
C GLY A 997 -21.99 -20.09 -45.14
N ALA A 998 -21.53 -18.87 -45.43
CA ALA A 998 -21.92 -17.68 -44.70
C ALA A 998 -23.44 -17.48 -44.81
N THR A 999 -24.17 -17.94 -43.80
CA THR A 999 -25.59 -17.67 -43.66
C THR A 999 -25.73 -16.40 -42.85
N ALA A 1000 -26.05 -15.30 -43.54
CA ALA A 1000 -26.58 -14.12 -42.89
C ALA A 1000 -27.74 -14.54 -41.97
N VAL A 1001 -27.83 -13.96 -40.77
CA VAL A 1001 -28.93 -14.20 -39.84
C VAL A 1001 -30.20 -13.54 -40.38
N THR A 1002 -30.80 -14.16 -41.39
CA THR A 1002 -32.14 -13.87 -41.91
C THR A 1002 -33.18 -14.75 -41.20
N GLY A 1003 -33.04 -14.86 -39.88
CA GLY A 1003 -34.05 -15.41 -38.97
C GLY A 1003 -34.99 -14.29 -38.53
N ALA A 1004 -36.16 -14.18 -39.15
CA ALA A 1004 -37.06 -13.04 -38.98
C ALA A 1004 -37.84 -13.04 -37.65
N ALA A 1005 -37.15 -12.69 -36.56
CA ALA A 1005 -37.79 -12.07 -35.39
C ALA A 1005 -37.53 -10.55 -35.45
N ALA A 1006 -38.60 -9.75 -35.56
CA ALA A 1006 -38.50 -8.34 -35.94
C ALA A 1006 -37.84 -7.45 -34.87
N VAL A 1007 -36.51 -7.34 -34.91
CA VAL A 1007 -35.76 -6.32 -34.18
C VAL A 1007 -36.23 -4.95 -34.66
N THR A 1008 -36.87 -4.19 -33.79
CA THR A 1008 -37.48 -2.89 -34.14
C THR A 1008 -36.73 -1.77 -33.43
N ALA A 1009 -36.18 -0.84 -34.19
CA ALA A 1009 -35.50 0.33 -33.66
C ALA A 1009 -36.51 1.43 -33.26
N PHE A 1010 -36.27 2.09 -32.13
CA PHE A 1010 -37.12 3.17 -31.63
C PHE A 1010 -36.31 4.20 -30.82
N ARG A 1011 -36.89 5.39 -30.62
CA ARG A 1011 -36.40 6.44 -29.70
C ARG A 1011 -37.44 6.74 -28.63
N VAL A 1012 -37.01 7.30 -27.50
CA VAL A 1012 -37.91 7.85 -26.47
C VAL A 1012 -38.18 9.33 -26.75
N THR A 1013 -39.41 9.78 -26.58
CA THR A 1013 -39.86 11.16 -26.84
C THR A 1013 -39.79 12.06 -25.60
N GLU A 1014 -40.08 13.35 -25.78
CA GLU A 1014 -40.15 14.35 -24.70
C GLU A 1014 -41.32 14.07 -23.72
N ASP A 1015 -42.42 13.51 -24.23
CA ASP A 1015 -43.59 13.02 -23.48
C ASP A 1015 -43.42 11.60 -22.92
N ARG A 1016 -42.22 11.01 -23.02
CA ARG A 1016 -41.86 9.65 -22.54
C ARG A 1016 -42.57 8.49 -23.26
N THR A 1017 -43.13 8.72 -24.45
CA THR A 1017 -43.61 7.68 -25.37
C THR A 1017 -42.47 7.19 -26.29
N PHE A 1018 -42.76 6.23 -27.17
CA PHE A 1018 -41.78 5.60 -28.06
C PHE A 1018 -42.13 5.84 -29.53
N ALA A 1019 -41.13 6.10 -30.38
CA ALA A 1019 -41.34 6.36 -31.80
C ALA A 1019 -40.29 5.70 -32.71
N ASP A 1020 -40.70 5.28 -33.91
CA ASP A 1020 -39.84 4.72 -34.96
C ASP A 1020 -39.05 5.81 -35.73
N VAL A 1021 -38.25 5.39 -36.73
CA VAL A 1021 -37.45 6.29 -37.58
C VAL A 1021 -38.30 7.29 -38.41
N ARG A 1022 -39.61 7.04 -38.53
CA ARG A 1022 -40.60 7.87 -39.23
C ARG A 1022 -41.46 8.69 -38.26
N ASP A 1023 -41.05 8.78 -36.98
CA ASP A 1023 -41.78 9.42 -35.89
C ASP A 1023 -43.21 8.83 -35.66
N LYS A 1024 -43.44 7.55 -35.99
CA LYS A 1024 -44.68 6.83 -35.65
C LYS A 1024 -44.58 6.16 -34.30
N GLU A 1025 -45.68 6.14 -33.55
CA GLU A 1025 -45.75 5.53 -32.21
C GLU A 1025 -45.44 4.03 -32.23
N VAL A 1026 -44.64 3.58 -31.26
CA VAL A 1026 -44.23 2.18 -31.05
C VAL A 1026 -44.70 1.73 -29.67
N THR A 1027 -45.21 0.50 -29.57
CA THR A 1027 -45.53 -0.12 -28.28
C THR A 1027 -44.48 -1.15 -27.89
N LEU A 1028 -44.20 -1.25 -26.58
CA LEU A 1028 -43.31 -2.25 -25.98
C LEU A 1028 -44.15 -3.22 -25.14
N PRO A 1029 -44.48 -4.42 -25.67
CA PRO A 1029 -45.10 -5.49 -24.89
C PRO A 1029 -44.25 -5.94 -23.70
N GLU A 1030 -44.89 -6.42 -22.64
CA GLU A 1030 -44.23 -6.79 -21.38
C GLU A 1030 -43.23 -7.96 -21.53
N ASP A 1031 -43.45 -8.84 -22.51
CA ASP A 1031 -42.62 -10.00 -22.86
C ASP A 1031 -41.38 -9.65 -23.71
N THR A 1032 -41.08 -8.35 -23.87
CA THR A 1032 -39.99 -7.89 -24.74
C THR A 1032 -38.82 -7.31 -23.97
N HIS A 1033 -37.63 -7.52 -24.53
CA HIS A 1033 -36.38 -6.98 -24.01
C HIS A 1033 -35.96 -5.74 -24.81
N VAL A 1034 -35.30 -4.81 -24.13
CA VAL A 1034 -34.84 -3.53 -24.68
C VAL A 1034 -33.33 -3.42 -24.48
N ARG A 1035 -32.60 -3.01 -25.52
CA ARG A 1035 -31.15 -2.72 -25.47
C ARG A 1035 -30.76 -1.54 -26.36
N PRO A 1036 -29.60 -0.88 -26.15
CA PRO A 1036 -29.16 0.20 -27.02
C PRO A 1036 -28.84 -0.33 -28.43
N ALA A 1037 -29.11 0.45 -29.46
CA ALA A 1037 -28.78 0.07 -30.83
C ALA A 1037 -27.29 0.30 -31.13
N HIS A 1038 -26.56 -0.74 -31.52
CA HIS A 1038 -25.29 -0.61 -32.25
C HIS A 1038 -25.59 -0.34 -33.74
N PRO A 1039 -24.80 0.47 -34.47
CA PRO A 1039 -25.04 0.75 -35.88
C PRO A 1039 -25.16 -0.49 -36.79
N LEU A 1040 -24.48 -1.60 -36.46
CA LEU A 1040 -24.65 -2.86 -37.18
C LEU A 1040 -26.10 -3.39 -37.14
N HIS A 1041 -26.82 -3.15 -36.05
CA HIS A 1041 -28.22 -3.55 -35.92
C HIS A 1041 -29.18 -2.63 -36.68
N LEU A 1042 -28.77 -1.40 -37.00
CA LEU A 1042 -29.60 -0.43 -37.74
C LEU A 1042 -29.49 -0.60 -39.26
N GLY A 1043 -28.35 -1.11 -39.75
CA GLY A 1043 -28.14 -1.40 -41.17
C GLY A 1043 -28.49 -0.21 -42.07
N ASP A 1044 -29.39 -0.44 -43.03
CA ASP A 1044 -29.83 0.58 -44.00
C ASP A 1044 -30.66 1.73 -43.38
N GLU A 1045 -31.17 1.58 -42.14
CA GLU A 1045 -31.87 2.67 -41.44
C GLU A 1045 -30.91 3.69 -40.79
N LEU A 1046 -29.62 3.37 -40.64
CA LEU A 1046 -28.64 4.21 -39.95
C LEU A 1046 -28.59 5.68 -40.46
N PRO A 1047 -28.62 5.95 -41.78
CA PRO A 1047 -28.65 7.33 -42.30
C PRO A 1047 -29.93 8.08 -41.91
N ALA A 1048 -31.08 7.39 -41.93
CA ALA A 1048 -32.38 7.98 -41.59
C ALA A 1048 -32.48 8.32 -40.09
N TRP A 1049 -31.94 7.45 -39.22
CA TRP A 1049 -31.79 7.74 -37.79
C TRP A 1049 -30.87 8.94 -37.54
N THR A 1050 -29.75 9.02 -38.28
CA THR A 1050 -28.79 10.12 -38.18
C THR A 1050 -29.43 11.46 -38.58
N GLU A 1051 -30.18 11.49 -39.68
CA GLU A 1051 -30.91 12.68 -40.14
C GLU A 1051 -32.02 13.08 -39.15
N LEU A 1052 -32.79 12.12 -38.61
CA LEU A 1052 -33.82 12.38 -37.61
C LEU A 1052 -33.24 13.03 -36.35
N PHE A 1053 -32.13 12.51 -35.83
CA PHE A 1053 -31.46 13.06 -34.65
C PHE A 1053 -30.90 14.47 -34.91
N ALA A 1054 -30.28 14.70 -36.06
CA ALA A 1054 -29.82 16.03 -36.47
C ALA A 1054 -30.99 17.03 -36.59
N ARG A 1055 -32.09 16.64 -37.25
CA ARG A 1055 -33.31 17.46 -37.41
C ARG A 1055 -33.98 17.79 -36.07
N ARG A 1056 -33.96 16.86 -35.12
CA ARG A 1056 -34.46 17.06 -33.74
C ARG A 1056 -33.43 17.76 -32.82
N THR A 1057 -32.24 18.10 -33.32
CA THR A 1057 -31.13 18.71 -32.57
C THR A 1057 -30.69 17.86 -31.35
N LEU A 1058 -30.83 16.54 -31.44
CA LEU A 1058 -30.50 15.58 -30.39
C LEU A 1058 -29.02 15.18 -30.49
N SER A 1059 -28.19 15.77 -29.63
CA SER A 1059 -26.80 15.33 -29.45
C SER A 1059 -26.75 14.06 -28.61
N GLN A 1060 -25.97 13.06 -29.04
CA GLN A 1060 -25.85 11.77 -28.35
C GLN A 1060 -24.82 11.83 -27.21
N PRO A 1061 -25.02 11.09 -26.11
CA PRO A 1061 -24.11 11.11 -24.95
C PRO A 1061 -22.77 10.39 -25.18
N PHE A 1062 -22.72 9.50 -26.18
CA PHE A 1062 -21.54 8.78 -26.67
C PHE A 1062 -21.75 8.54 -28.19
N PRO A 1063 -20.71 8.21 -28.99
CA PRO A 1063 -20.85 8.04 -30.42
C PRO A 1063 -21.58 6.72 -30.75
N GLN A 1064 -22.91 6.73 -30.67
CA GLN A 1064 -23.77 5.61 -31.05
C GLN A 1064 -23.94 5.55 -32.57
N LEU A 1065 -24.68 6.49 -33.17
CA LEU A 1065 -24.94 6.50 -34.62
C LEU A 1065 -23.66 6.80 -35.45
N ALA A 1066 -22.70 7.47 -34.82
CA ALA A 1066 -21.39 7.78 -35.40
C ALA A 1066 -20.30 6.74 -35.04
N ARG A 1067 -20.63 5.60 -34.42
CA ARG A 1067 -19.65 4.53 -34.13
C ARG A 1067 -19.08 4.02 -35.46
N PRO A 1068 -17.74 3.94 -35.62
CA PRO A 1068 -17.15 3.24 -36.76
C PRO A 1068 -17.61 1.79 -36.79
N VAL A 1069 -17.97 1.29 -37.98
CA VAL A 1069 -18.33 -0.11 -38.20
C VAL A 1069 -17.26 -0.76 -39.06
N HIS A 1070 -16.50 -1.66 -38.46
CA HIS A 1070 -15.50 -2.47 -39.12
C HIS A 1070 -16.05 -3.88 -39.40
N ARG A 1071 -15.59 -4.49 -40.48
CA ARG A 1071 -15.91 -5.87 -40.86
C ARG A 1071 -14.63 -6.66 -41.15
N LEU A 1072 -14.71 -7.97 -41.01
CA LEU A 1072 -13.68 -8.90 -41.47
C LEU A 1072 -13.78 -9.04 -42.99
N THR A 1073 -12.66 -9.34 -43.64
CA THR A 1073 -12.68 -9.94 -44.99
C THR A 1073 -13.02 -11.43 -44.90
N ASP A 1074 -13.44 -12.05 -46.01
CA ASP A 1074 -13.76 -13.48 -46.06
C ASP A 1074 -12.55 -14.37 -45.65
N GLU A 1075 -11.33 -13.91 -45.90
CA GLU A 1075 -10.09 -14.60 -45.54
C GLU A 1075 -9.81 -14.55 -44.02
N GLU A 1076 -10.04 -13.41 -43.38
CA GLU A 1076 -9.85 -13.24 -41.93
C GLU A 1076 -10.99 -13.89 -41.13
N ALA A 1077 -12.21 -13.86 -41.65
CA ALA A 1077 -13.36 -14.53 -41.07
C ALA A 1077 -13.13 -16.05 -40.92
N ALA A 1078 -12.37 -16.65 -41.86
CA ALA A 1078 -12.03 -18.07 -41.86
C ALA A 1078 -10.75 -18.44 -41.08
N ARG A 1079 -10.15 -17.51 -40.32
CA ARG A 1079 -8.91 -17.71 -39.56
C ARG A 1079 -9.05 -17.36 -38.09
N ASP A 1080 -8.08 -17.82 -37.32
CA ASP A 1080 -7.79 -17.50 -35.93
C ASP A 1080 -6.86 -16.28 -35.76
N THR A 1081 -6.40 -15.65 -36.85
CA THR A 1081 -5.40 -14.56 -36.84
C THR A 1081 -5.81 -13.36 -37.69
N LEU A 1082 -5.43 -12.14 -37.26
CA LEU A 1082 -5.67 -10.88 -37.99
C LEU A 1082 -4.35 -10.26 -38.50
N ALA A 1083 -3.86 -10.79 -39.63
CA ALA A 1083 -2.61 -10.35 -40.25
C ALA A 1083 -2.53 -8.84 -40.57
N ARG A 1084 -3.67 -8.13 -40.70
CA ARG A 1084 -3.71 -6.68 -41.03
C ARG A 1084 -3.02 -5.77 -40.01
N PHE A 1085 -2.77 -6.25 -38.79
CA PHE A 1085 -2.13 -5.49 -37.70
C PHE A 1085 -0.72 -5.99 -37.36
N GLN A 1086 -0.25 -7.05 -38.02
CA GLN A 1086 1.05 -7.66 -37.76
C GLN A 1086 2.20 -6.79 -38.29
N GLY A 1087 3.29 -6.71 -37.53
CA GLY A 1087 4.50 -5.95 -37.88
C GLY A 1087 4.34 -4.43 -37.76
N VAL A 1088 3.22 -3.93 -37.21
CA VAL A 1088 3.02 -2.51 -36.96
C VAL A 1088 3.69 -2.11 -35.65
N THR A 1089 4.45 -1.01 -35.65
CA THR A 1089 5.06 -0.42 -34.45
C THR A 1089 4.15 0.65 -33.85
N VAL A 1090 3.94 0.60 -32.54
CA VAL A 1090 3.01 1.49 -31.80
C VAL A 1090 3.63 2.01 -30.49
N PRO A 1091 3.26 3.21 -29.99
CA PRO A 1091 3.81 3.75 -28.75
C PRO A 1091 3.34 2.97 -27.51
N ASN A 1092 4.21 2.81 -26.50
CA ASN A 1092 3.85 2.16 -25.23
C ASN A 1092 2.64 2.82 -24.53
N GLY A 1093 2.51 4.15 -24.63
CA GLY A 1093 1.34 4.88 -24.11
C GLY A 1093 0.01 4.53 -24.79
N ALA A 1094 0.04 4.12 -26.06
CA ALA A 1094 -1.16 3.70 -26.80
C ALA A 1094 -1.60 2.28 -26.37
N LEU A 1095 -0.64 1.35 -26.20
CA LEU A 1095 -0.88 0.01 -25.65
C LEU A 1095 -1.49 0.06 -24.24
N LEU A 1096 -0.92 0.88 -23.34
CA LEU A 1096 -1.49 1.11 -22.00
C LEU A 1096 -2.88 1.76 -22.06
N GLY A 1097 -3.22 2.45 -23.14
CA GLY A 1097 -4.57 2.98 -23.40
C GLY A 1097 -5.63 1.89 -23.57
N LEU A 1098 -5.25 0.69 -24.04
CA LEU A 1098 -6.17 -0.43 -24.25
C LEU A 1098 -6.80 -0.98 -22.96
N GLU A 1099 -6.15 -0.81 -21.80
CA GLU A 1099 -6.73 -1.23 -20.51
C GLU A 1099 -8.09 -0.56 -20.23
N ARG A 1100 -8.30 0.66 -20.75
CA ARG A 1100 -9.57 1.38 -20.64
C ARG A 1100 -10.69 0.81 -21.51
N ARG A 1101 -10.36 -0.12 -22.41
CA ARG A 1101 -11.25 -0.73 -23.41
C ARG A 1101 -11.45 -2.24 -23.20
N GLY A 1102 -11.15 -2.73 -21.98
CA GLY A 1102 -11.36 -4.12 -21.57
C GLY A 1102 -10.20 -5.07 -21.84
N TRP A 1103 -9.06 -4.57 -22.33
CA TRP A 1103 -7.84 -5.37 -22.46
C TRP A 1103 -7.14 -5.51 -21.11
N THR A 1104 -6.49 -6.66 -20.88
CA THR A 1104 -5.77 -7.03 -19.67
C THR A 1104 -4.36 -7.43 -20.05
N ARG A 1105 -3.35 -6.82 -19.43
CA ARG A 1105 -1.95 -7.24 -19.63
C ARG A 1105 -1.70 -8.62 -19.02
N GLU A 1106 -0.82 -9.37 -19.67
CA GLU A 1106 -0.29 -10.63 -19.16
C GLU A 1106 0.51 -10.44 -17.86
N GLU A 1107 0.77 -11.54 -17.15
CA GLU A 1107 1.54 -11.47 -15.91
C GLU A 1107 3.02 -11.18 -16.20
N PRO A 1108 3.72 -10.38 -15.36
CA PRO A 1108 5.12 -10.07 -15.60
C PRO A 1108 6.00 -11.32 -15.49
N MET A 1109 6.80 -11.57 -16.53
CA MET A 1109 7.77 -12.67 -16.57
C MET A 1109 9.08 -12.27 -15.87
N PHE A 1110 10.15 -13.07 -16.07
CA PHE A 1110 11.50 -12.77 -15.58
C PHE A 1110 11.90 -11.32 -15.90
N ALA A 1111 12.56 -10.67 -14.94
CA ALA A 1111 12.90 -9.23 -14.95
C ALA A 1111 11.71 -8.24 -15.05
N GLY A 1112 10.46 -8.70 -14.95
CA GLY A 1112 9.26 -7.85 -14.93
C GLY A 1112 8.77 -7.38 -16.29
N VAL A 1113 9.19 -8.05 -17.37
CA VAL A 1113 8.77 -7.78 -18.75
C VAL A 1113 7.37 -8.36 -19.00
N GLN A 1114 6.52 -7.61 -19.71
CA GLN A 1114 5.21 -8.06 -20.19
C GLN A 1114 5.22 -8.12 -21.73
N LEU A 1115 4.95 -9.29 -22.33
CA LEU A 1115 4.99 -9.52 -23.80
C LEU A 1115 3.62 -9.47 -24.49
N GLY A 1116 2.51 -9.33 -23.76
CA GLY A 1116 1.19 -9.35 -24.39
C GLY A 1116 0.05 -8.69 -23.61
N LEU A 1117 -1.04 -8.46 -24.33
CA LEU A 1117 -2.35 -8.03 -23.81
C LEU A 1117 -3.44 -8.96 -24.35
N SER A 1118 -4.46 -9.24 -23.55
CA SER A 1118 -5.62 -10.04 -23.96
C SER A 1118 -6.95 -9.39 -23.63
N LYS A 1119 -7.97 -9.59 -24.46
CA LYS A 1119 -9.35 -9.14 -24.23
C LYS A 1119 -10.29 -10.33 -24.36
N ARG A 1120 -11.07 -10.60 -23.30
CA ARG A 1120 -12.10 -11.65 -23.34
C ARG A 1120 -13.22 -11.22 -24.30
N VAL A 1121 -13.55 -12.08 -25.25
CA VAL A 1121 -14.54 -11.79 -26.33
C VAL A 1121 -15.75 -12.71 -26.28
N ALA A 1122 -15.65 -13.90 -25.68
CA ALA A 1122 -16.80 -14.74 -25.35
C ALA A 1122 -16.50 -15.57 -24.09
N GLU A 1123 -17.41 -16.48 -23.72
CA GLU A 1123 -17.07 -17.53 -22.76
C GLU A 1123 -15.96 -18.42 -23.35
N ASN A 1124 -14.90 -18.63 -22.57
CA ASN A 1124 -13.72 -19.38 -22.98
C ASN A 1124 -13.09 -18.94 -24.33
N ARG A 1125 -13.14 -17.63 -24.66
CA ARG A 1125 -12.48 -17.02 -25.83
C ARG A 1125 -11.85 -15.66 -25.51
N TRP A 1126 -10.60 -15.46 -25.93
CA TRP A 1126 -9.84 -14.21 -25.81
C TRP A 1126 -9.18 -13.86 -27.14
N VAL A 1127 -9.15 -12.56 -27.46
CA VAL A 1127 -8.21 -12.04 -28.47
C VAL A 1127 -6.93 -11.65 -27.76
N VAL A 1128 -5.79 -12.16 -28.23
CA VAL A 1128 -4.44 -11.93 -27.69
C VAL A 1128 -3.66 -11.05 -28.68
N LEU A 1129 -2.91 -10.10 -28.13
CA LEU A 1129 -2.05 -9.14 -28.84
C LEU A 1129 -0.60 -9.36 -28.36
N GLY A 1130 0.23 -9.96 -29.20
CA GLY A 1130 1.65 -10.23 -28.90
C GLY A 1130 2.57 -9.06 -29.24
N LEU A 1131 3.61 -8.84 -28.43
CA LEU A 1131 4.61 -7.77 -28.53
C LEU A 1131 6.03 -8.35 -28.62
N SER A 1132 6.87 -7.81 -29.50
CA SER A 1132 8.18 -8.41 -29.83
C SER A 1132 9.27 -8.27 -28.77
N GLU A 1133 9.24 -7.20 -27.96
CA GLU A 1133 10.28 -6.93 -26.95
C GLU A 1133 9.70 -6.81 -25.53
N GLY A 1134 8.43 -6.40 -25.43
CA GLY A 1134 7.73 -6.12 -24.19
C GLY A 1134 8.16 -4.81 -23.53
N PHE A 1135 7.52 -4.51 -22.40
CA PHE A 1135 7.84 -3.35 -21.58
C PHE A 1135 7.81 -3.68 -20.08
N VAL A 1136 8.49 -2.85 -19.29
CA VAL A 1136 8.59 -2.97 -17.83
C VAL A 1136 7.92 -1.77 -17.15
N ILE A 1137 7.01 -2.02 -16.21
CA ILE A 1137 6.15 -0.99 -15.59
C ILE A 1137 6.96 0.12 -14.89
N GLY A 1138 8.14 -0.20 -14.34
CA GLY A 1138 9.03 0.78 -13.69
C GLY A 1138 9.92 1.57 -14.65
N ALA A 1139 9.92 1.25 -15.94
CA ALA A 1139 10.81 1.81 -16.96
C ALA A 1139 10.10 1.88 -18.33
N VAL A 1140 8.83 2.32 -18.35
CA VAL A 1140 8.03 2.42 -19.59
C VAL A 1140 8.66 3.36 -20.62
N ASP A 1141 9.51 4.30 -20.18
CA ASP A 1141 10.26 5.22 -21.05
C ASP A 1141 11.58 4.64 -21.58
N ALA A 1142 12.01 3.44 -21.14
CA ALA A 1142 13.24 2.81 -21.62
C ALA A 1142 13.09 2.16 -23.01
N THR A 1143 11.87 1.76 -23.37
CA THR A 1143 11.46 1.46 -24.75
C THR A 1143 10.28 2.37 -25.09
N SER A 1144 10.39 3.26 -26.09
CA SER A 1144 9.31 4.20 -26.40
C SER A 1144 8.16 3.56 -27.21
N GLU A 1145 8.48 2.51 -27.96
CA GLU A 1145 7.64 1.87 -28.95
C GLU A 1145 7.73 0.34 -28.86
N GLN A 1146 6.75 -0.36 -29.44
CA GLN A 1146 6.66 -1.82 -29.49
C GLN A 1146 6.10 -2.28 -30.82
N THR A 1147 6.58 -3.40 -31.37
CA THR A 1147 6.05 -3.99 -32.60
C THR A 1147 5.08 -5.12 -32.28
N LEU A 1148 3.92 -5.11 -32.94
CA LEU A 1148 2.87 -6.11 -32.79
C LEU A 1148 3.27 -7.39 -33.56
N GLU A 1149 3.55 -8.49 -32.85
CA GLU A 1149 3.93 -9.77 -33.50
C GLU A 1149 2.73 -10.51 -34.10
N GLY A 1150 1.55 -10.36 -33.50
CA GLY A 1150 0.35 -11.06 -33.93
C GLY A 1150 -0.89 -10.61 -33.16
N VAL A 1151 -2.05 -10.87 -33.76
CA VAL A 1151 -3.37 -10.74 -33.13
C VAL A 1151 -4.12 -12.04 -33.38
N GLU A 1152 -4.41 -12.78 -32.32
CA GLU A 1152 -4.86 -14.18 -32.38
C GLU A 1152 -6.10 -14.42 -31.52
N LEU A 1153 -6.97 -15.36 -31.91
CA LEU A 1153 -8.15 -15.79 -31.16
C LEU A 1153 -7.85 -17.12 -30.44
N TYR A 1154 -7.90 -17.12 -29.11
CA TYR A 1154 -7.44 -18.23 -28.27
C TYR A 1154 -8.47 -18.66 -27.21
N GLY A 1155 -8.22 -19.81 -26.58
CA GLY A 1155 -8.89 -20.26 -25.36
C GLY A 1155 -8.42 -19.51 -24.10
N PRO A 1156 -8.67 -20.02 -22.88
CA PRO A 1156 -8.21 -19.38 -21.65
C PRO A 1156 -6.68 -19.23 -21.60
N PRO A 1157 -6.16 -18.09 -21.10
CA PRO A 1157 -4.74 -17.76 -21.18
C PRO A 1157 -3.88 -18.65 -20.26
N GLY A 1158 -2.88 -19.31 -20.86
CA GLY A 1158 -1.95 -20.21 -20.16
C GLY A 1158 -0.77 -20.75 -21.00
N GLY A 1159 -0.54 -20.22 -22.20
CA GLY A 1159 0.52 -20.68 -23.13
C GLY A 1159 0.07 -21.76 -24.13
N PRO A 1160 0.86 -22.01 -25.18
CA PRO A 1160 0.51 -22.93 -26.26
C PRO A 1160 0.65 -24.41 -25.85
N ASP A 1161 -0.40 -25.20 -26.10
CA ASP A 1161 -0.32 -26.67 -26.17
C ASP A 1161 -0.16 -27.09 -27.65
N PRO A 1162 1.04 -27.45 -28.11
CA PRO A 1162 1.26 -27.86 -29.50
C PRO A 1162 0.68 -29.26 -29.84
N ALA A 1163 -0.05 -29.92 -28.93
CA ALA A 1163 -0.49 -31.30 -29.08
C ALA A 1163 -2.02 -31.50 -29.23
N ARG A 1164 -2.82 -30.46 -29.54
CA ARG A 1164 -4.29 -30.59 -29.66
C ARG A 1164 -4.93 -29.93 -30.89
N GLU A 1165 -5.27 -30.80 -31.86
CA GLU A 1165 -6.17 -30.71 -33.03
C GLU A 1165 -6.14 -29.49 -34.01
N PRO A 1166 -6.33 -29.72 -35.33
CA PRO A 1166 -5.85 -28.79 -36.39
C PRO A 1166 -6.84 -27.69 -36.81
N SER A 1167 -7.82 -27.33 -35.98
CA SER A 1167 -8.78 -26.26 -36.26
C SER A 1167 -8.90 -25.30 -35.09
N GLY A 1168 -8.10 -24.22 -35.13
CA GLY A 1168 -8.28 -23.07 -34.24
C GLY A 1168 -9.65 -22.41 -34.44
N PRO A 1169 -10.16 -21.68 -33.43
CA PRO A 1169 -11.44 -20.99 -33.52
C PRO A 1169 -11.39 -19.88 -34.56
N ALA A 1170 -12.37 -19.81 -35.45
CA ALA A 1170 -12.41 -18.80 -36.50
C ALA A 1170 -13.01 -17.47 -35.96
N PHE A 1171 -12.50 -16.32 -36.42
CA PHE A 1171 -13.07 -15.01 -36.07
C PHE A 1171 -14.54 -14.85 -36.51
N ALA A 1172 -15.03 -15.65 -37.47
CA ALA A 1172 -16.46 -15.75 -37.82
C ALA A 1172 -17.35 -16.39 -36.74
N GLU A 1173 -16.80 -17.06 -35.73
CA GLU A 1173 -17.57 -17.62 -34.59
C GLU A 1173 -17.98 -16.54 -33.58
N LEU A 1174 -17.32 -15.38 -33.59
CA LEU A 1174 -17.62 -14.27 -32.69
C LEU A 1174 -18.82 -13.46 -33.19
N ASP A 1175 -19.55 -12.82 -32.28
CA ASP A 1175 -20.67 -11.97 -32.66
C ASP A 1175 -20.18 -10.73 -33.48
N PRO A 1176 -20.96 -10.26 -34.47
CA PRO A 1176 -20.51 -9.17 -35.33
C PRO A 1176 -20.22 -7.84 -34.62
N VAL A 1177 -20.81 -7.58 -33.45
CA VAL A 1177 -20.56 -6.35 -32.69
C VAL A 1177 -19.21 -6.43 -31.99
N THR A 1178 -18.92 -7.52 -31.28
CA THR A 1178 -17.61 -7.78 -30.66
C THR A 1178 -16.49 -7.76 -31.70
N VAL A 1179 -16.70 -8.36 -32.87
CA VAL A 1179 -15.75 -8.27 -34.00
C VAL A 1179 -15.51 -6.83 -34.42
N SER A 1180 -16.57 -6.04 -34.61
CA SER A 1180 -16.45 -4.63 -35.00
C SER A 1180 -15.68 -3.82 -33.97
N GLU A 1181 -15.95 -4.04 -32.68
CA GLU A 1181 -15.36 -3.29 -31.56
C GLU A 1181 -13.90 -3.68 -31.30
N VAL A 1182 -13.52 -4.96 -31.46
CA VAL A 1182 -12.10 -5.39 -31.46
C VAL A 1182 -11.35 -4.76 -32.63
N LEU A 1183 -11.95 -4.73 -33.83
CA LEU A 1183 -11.35 -4.07 -34.98
C LEU A 1183 -11.25 -2.54 -34.80
N THR A 1184 -12.21 -1.89 -34.14
CA THR A 1184 -12.13 -0.47 -33.74
C THR A 1184 -10.95 -0.25 -32.79
N ASP A 1185 -10.81 -1.08 -31.75
CA ASP A 1185 -9.72 -0.97 -30.77
C ASP A 1185 -8.35 -1.02 -31.43
N LEU A 1186 -8.15 -2.00 -32.30
CA LEU A 1186 -6.90 -2.24 -33.02
C LEU A 1186 -6.66 -1.19 -34.12
N THR A 1187 -7.70 -0.74 -34.81
CA THR A 1187 -7.57 0.34 -35.82
C THR A 1187 -7.17 1.65 -35.17
N GLU A 1188 -7.75 2.00 -34.00
CA GLU A 1188 -7.32 3.18 -33.24
C GLU A 1188 -5.92 3.04 -32.62
N LEU A 1189 -5.48 1.81 -32.34
CA LEU A 1189 -4.12 1.55 -31.83
C LEU A 1189 -3.05 1.84 -32.89
N VAL A 1190 -3.30 1.47 -34.15
CA VAL A 1190 -2.33 1.62 -35.26
C VAL A 1190 -2.43 2.96 -36.00
N THR A 1191 -3.34 3.86 -35.61
CA THR A 1191 -3.55 5.17 -36.25
C THR A 1191 -3.21 6.38 -35.37
N ARG A 1192 -2.68 6.14 -34.15
CA ARG A 1192 -2.28 7.16 -33.18
C ARG A 1192 -0.80 7.06 -32.83
#